data_AF-A0AAN7AXM0-F1
#
_entry.id   AF-A0AAN7AXM0-F1
#
_cell.length_a   1.000
_cell.length_b   1.000
_cell.length_c   1.000
_cell.angle_alpha   90.00
_cell.angle_beta   90.00
_cell.angle_gamma   90.00
#
_symmetry.space_group_name_H-M   'P 1'
#
loop_
_entity.id
_entity.type
_entity.pdbx_description
1 polymer ?
#
loop_
_entity_poly.entity_id
_entity_poly.type
_entity_poly.pdbx_seq_one_letter_code
_entity_poly.pdbx_strand_id
1 'polypeptide(L)'
;MAPHLTNTYHQYKAETGLFISWLASTARSNGWRKASSIPSALSSSSRHPIPIGEILPMAKLVAVKGKVASMPPSIARALDRAIFLREAVSSLLQQQHGVVDDKNNRSHSFFVGILKQARQILSGSHQSSLGKDTNSWGQPSSPRLSLSAAFDALKLYEPSQAFLDAPNATFDTAEYDIADDEAGAWEDAHVAFSAMLLDTHALRQAVNRFWAVDFPRGRRFPSALAVATNTAIDLVRKLEEDVASKLDRFGGAAQFLIDHHAAVSGERLDLSSMLAEGDDADGDVYDLAKRTMYEAYYLLDQFRQTCDQQTEMAALYNGTSYGWYNWETADKCYSTRDKFNRDCAGFSELLTETVILIRRLRWDKVQDEFTRGVGLIIAEPSKPIPFWVTFAAQILIDNLQIMGGKFGGYGAYGHVQRTGEWITKRMKSVLEDIEGKPRPVGWPTRKDSALKRLQQEAHYFQTDAIGRWKRKLLPGSARQGSILLKRNAIFAGVWAHHLLTSLHATSIEFANAWGAVSAMHQLDTVVTRRIWIKTRRRLEVKWTDMDIMVSMQDWKNLWVGPVPEPHDMEGFWKQWCFSRGTSASDFASLRGKLPISGTRQPGNPGRGLRQLPPVSMLFRGRLGTDALGHARINLTQKDVKHIIGKGESVEIELTGDLSGASSSACPYKIEIHKQPAASQASRNLKSSDIKVLSPTNLIQILAQKLQGEIGELHFDYTLLHQKCWSDLGYLRRKFDQYFSEANGNKLDYITSEDQLPHLVGLVLRAAAGRAPRLSVERSLRLLDKLLKAKSYTRQKIQQRQQ
;
A
#
# COMPACT_ATOMS: atom_id res chain seq x y z
N MET A 1 -16.40 16.31 -6.61
CA MET A 1 -15.09 16.68 -6.03
C MET A 1 -14.46 15.42 -5.46
N ALA A 2 -13.14 15.24 -5.58
CA ALA A 2 -12.46 14.04 -5.09
C ALA A 2 -12.19 14.16 -3.58
N PRO A 3 -12.10 13.05 -2.83
CA PRO A 3 -11.64 13.08 -1.45
C PRO A 3 -10.25 13.70 -1.37
N HIS A 4 -10.11 14.71 -0.51
CA HIS A 4 -8.80 15.21 -0.11
C HIS A 4 -8.32 14.40 1.10
N LEU A 5 -7.04 14.02 1.10
CA LEU A 5 -6.41 13.47 2.29
C LEU A 5 -6.23 14.65 3.26
N THR A 6 -6.79 14.55 4.46
CA THR A 6 -6.71 15.62 5.45
C THR A 6 -6.18 15.04 6.74
N ASN A 7 -5.13 15.66 7.28
CA ASN A 7 -4.54 15.32 8.56
C ASN A 7 -5.19 16.15 9.68
N THR A 8 -4.97 15.75 10.93
CA THR A 8 -5.59 16.39 12.11
C THR A 8 -5.20 17.86 12.21
N TYR A 9 -3.96 18.23 11.86
CA TYR A 9 -3.49 19.61 11.93
C TYR A 9 -4.16 20.54 10.90
N HIS A 10 -4.24 20.13 9.63
CA HIS A 10 -4.93 20.89 8.59
C HIS A 10 -6.42 21.00 8.87
N GLN A 11 -7.03 19.93 9.39
CA GLN A 11 -8.42 19.96 9.83
C GLN A 11 -8.61 20.98 10.95
N TYR A 12 -7.74 20.97 11.96
CA TYR A 12 -7.76 21.92 13.06
C TYR A 12 -7.60 23.39 12.59
N LYS A 13 -6.67 23.69 11.68
CA LYS A 13 -6.50 25.05 11.14
C LYS A 13 -7.71 25.48 10.30
N ALA A 14 -8.26 24.56 9.50
CA ALA A 14 -9.47 24.83 8.73
C ALA A 14 -10.68 25.08 9.64
N GLU A 15 -10.90 24.25 10.66
CA GLU A 15 -11.99 24.38 11.64
C GLU A 15 -11.86 25.69 12.45
N THR A 16 -10.64 26.06 12.86
CA THR A 16 -10.37 27.34 13.54
C THR A 16 -10.65 28.53 12.63
N GLY A 17 -10.12 28.53 11.39
CA GLY A 17 -10.35 29.60 10.43
C GLY A 17 -11.83 29.75 10.03
N LEU A 18 -12.57 28.65 9.96
CA LEU A 18 -14.02 28.65 9.72
C LEU A 18 -14.78 29.33 10.86
N PHE A 19 -14.48 28.96 12.11
CA PHE A 19 -15.11 29.60 13.26
C PHE A 19 -14.84 31.10 13.28
N ILE A 20 -13.58 31.51 13.07
CA ILE A 20 -13.18 32.93 13.05
C ILE A 20 -13.83 33.69 11.89
N SER A 21 -13.90 33.10 10.70
CA SER A 21 -14.55 33.72 9.54
C SER A 21 -16.07 33.86 9.73
N TRP A 22 -16.73 32.85 10.30
CA TRP A 22 -18.15 32.95 10.66
C TRP A 22 -18.39 34.01 11.73
N LEU A 23 -17.55 34.05 12.77
CA LEU A 23 -17.67 35.02 13.85
C LEU A 23 -17.52 36.45 13.33
N ALA A 24 -16.51 36.70 12.49
CA ALA A 24 -16.23 38.01 11.92
C ALA A 24 -17.32 38.49 10.96
N SER A 25 -17.76 37.62 10.04
CA SER A 25 -18.85 37.94 9.09
C SER A 25 -20.17 38.20 9.81
N THR A 26 -20.49 37.39 10.83
CA THR A 26 -21.70 37.56 11.65
C THR A 26 -21.61 38.79 12.56
N ALA A 27 -20.44 39.12 13.08
CA ALA A 27 -20.25 40.36 13.86
C ALA A 27 -20.43 41.60 12.96
N ARG A 28 -19.91 41.57 11.73
CA ARG A 28 -20.07 42.66 10.74
C ARG A 28 -21.51 42.87 10.33
N SER A 29 -22.26 41.79 10.06
CA SER A 29 -23.69 41.89 9.73
C SER A 29 -24.52 42.45 10.91
N ASN A 30 -24.04 42.28 12.15
CA ASN A 30 -24.63 42.87 13.36
C ASN A 30 -24.08 44.28 13.71
N GLY A 31 -23.35 44.92 12.79
CA GLY A 31 -22.93 46.32 12.91
C GLY A 31 -21.60 46.55 13.65
N TRP A 32 -20.72 45.55 13.70
CA TRP A 32 -19.33 45.75 14.17
C TRP A 32 -18.57 46.73 13.25
N ARG A 33 -18.04 47.84 13.80
CA ARG A 33 -17.22 48.84 13.07
C ARG A 33 -16.08 49.42 13.94
N LYS A 34 -14.84 48.95 13.76
CA LYS A 34 -13.52 49.62 13.98
C LYS A 34 -12.39 48.59 13.76
N ALA A 35 -11.14 48.90 13.40
CA ALA A 35 -10.48 50.07 12.76
C ALA A 35 -9.35 49.53 11.87
N SER A 36 -9.15 50.09 10.69
CA SER A 36 -7.96 49.86 9.88
C SER A 36 -6.71 50.31 10.64
N SER A 37 -5.79 49.39 10.97
CA SER A 37 -4.34 49.67 11.00
C SER A 37 -3.54 48.43 11.40
N ILE A 38 -3.15 47.63 10.41
CA ILE A 38 -1.74 47.26 10.29
C ILE A 38 -1.31 47.82 8.93
N PRO A 39 -0.25 48.64 8.82
CA PRO A 39 0.24 49.09 7.53
C PRO A 39 0.54 47.85 6.69
N SER A 40 -0.03 47.82 5.49
CA SER A 40 0.23 46.83 4.46
C SER A 40 1.70 46.95 4.02
N ALA A 41 2.61 46.39 4.80
CA ALA A 41 3.99 46.16 4.43
C ALA A 41 4.40 44.80 5.01
N LEU A 42 4.55 43.82 4.11
CA LEU A 42 4.89 42.41 4.35
C LEU A 42 3.78 41.47 4.84
N SER A 43 2.74 41.23 4.03
CA SER A 43 2.14 39.90 3.99
C SER A 43 1.64 39.57 2.58
N SER A 44 2.18 38.51 1.98
CA SER A 44 1.74 37.92 0.72
C SER A 44 0.55 36.95 0.92
N SER A 45 -0.23 37.14 2.00
CA SER A 45 -1.31 36.26 2.43
C SER A 45 -2.66 36.96 2.24
N SER A 46 -3.58 36.33 1.50
CA SER A 46 -4.92 36.84 1.18
C SER A 46 -5.92 36.81 2.35
N ARG A 47 -5.46 36.72 3.61
CA ARG A 47 -6.31 36.59 4.81
C ARG A 47 -6.18 37.80 5.72
N HIS A 48 -7.30 38.28 6.27
CA HIS A 48 -7.32 39.40 7.20
C HIS A 48 -7.09 38.93 8.65
N PRO A 49 -5.98 39.31 9.32
CA PRO A 49 -5.71 38.87 10.69
C PRO A 49 -6.65 39.57 11.69
N ILE A 50 -7.20 38.79 12.63
CA ILE A 50 -8.02 39.24 13.75
C ILE A 50 -7.22 39.07 15.05
N PRO A 51 -7.02 40.13 15.84
CA PRO A 51 -6.40 40.02 17.16
C PRO A 51 -7.22 39.14 18.10
N ILE A 52 -6.55 38.31 18.90
CA ILE A 52 -7.17 37.42 19.90
C ILE A 52 -8.15 38.17 20.82
N GLY A 53 -7.80 39.41 21.21
CA GLY A 53 -8.63 40.26 22.07
C GLY A 53 -9.98 40.69 21.47
N GLU A 54 -10.18 40.55 20.16
CA GLU A 54 -11.43 40.92 19.48
C GLU A 54 -12.46 39.78 19.43
N ILE A 55 -12.06 38.54 19.71
CA ILE A 55 -12.91 37.35 19.64
C ILE A 55 -14.09 37.44 20.62
N LEU A 56 -13.85 37.79 21.89
CA LEU A 56 -14.91 37.91 22.90
C LEU A 56 -15.87 39.08 22.63
N PRO A 57 -15.39 40.29 22.31
CA PRO A 57 -16.26 41.38 21.87
C PRO A 57 -17.16 41.04 20.68
N MET A 58 -16.63 40.34 19.67
CA MET A 58 -17.41 39.88 18.52
C MET A 58 -18.47 38.85 18.94
N ALA A 59 -18.10 37.87 19.77
CA ALA A 59 -19.03 36.85 20.28
C ALA A 59 -20.18 37.47 21.09
N LYS A 60 -19.89 38.45 21.95
CA LYS A 60 -20.90 39.20 22.70
C LYS A 60 -21.83 39.99 21.80
N LEU A 61 -21.30 40.67 20.77
CA LEU A 61 -22.13 41.41 19.82
C LEU A 61 -23.09 40.47 19.06
N VAL A 62 -22.59 39.33 18.60
CA VAL A 62 -23.39 38.32 17.89
C VAL A 62 -24.47 37.74 18.80
N ALA A 63 -24.15 37.44 20.06
CA ALA A 63 -25.12 36.93 21.03
C ALA A 63 -26.21 37.96 21.40
N VAL A 64 -25.88 39.25 21.47
CA VAL A 64 -26.82 40.32 21.87
C VAL A 64 -27.70 40.81 20.71
N LYS A 65 -27.15 40.94 19.50
CA LYS A 65 -27.86 41.54 18.35
C LYS A 65 -28.40 40.53 17.33
N GLY A 66 -28.06 39.26 17.48
CA GLY A 66 -28.36 38.22 16.51
C GLY A 66 -29.86 38.00 16.28
N LYS A 67 -30.40 38.59 15.21
CA LYS A 67 -31.63 38.10 14.54
C LYS A 67 -31.43 36.75 13.85
N VAL A 68 -30.17 36.29 13.75
CA VAL A 68 -29.78 35.00 13.15
C VAL A 68 -29.63 33.97 14.27
N ALA A 69 -30.41 32.90 14.16
CA ALA A 69 -30.49 31.78 15.09
C ALA A 69 -29.11 31.23 15.51
N SER A 70 -29.07 30.70 16.75
CA SER A 70 -28.06 29.81 17.34
C SER A 70 -26.94 29.34 16.40
N MET A 71 -25.68 29.46 16.85
CA MET A 71 -24.49 28.99 16.13
C MET A 71 -24.74 27.64 15.41
N PRO A 72 -24.46 27.54 14.09
CA PRO A 72 -24.71 26.32 13.35
C PRO A 72 -24.03 25.09 14.00
N PRO A 73 -24.70 23.92 14.08
CA PRO A 73 -24.13 22.72 14.71
C PRO A 73 -22.81 22.23 14.09
N SER A 74 -22.53 22.56 12.83
CA SER A 74 -21.24 22.28 12.18
C SER A 74 -20.11 23.15 12.73
N ILE A 75 -20.37 24.44 12.95
CA ILE A 75 -19.39 25.41 13.49
C ILE A 75 -19.18 25.17 14.98
N ALA A 76 -20.25 24.84 15.70
CA ALA A 76 -20.18 24.40 17.09
C ALA A 76 -19.23 23.21 17.27
N ARG A 77 -19.40 22.16 16.46
CA ARG A 77 -18.53 20.97 16.48
C ARG A 77 -17.08 21.28 16.08
N ALA A 78 -16.88 22.16 15.11
CA ALA A 78 -15.54 22.61 14.70
C ALA A 78 -14.82 23.35 15.85
N LEU A 79 -15.54 24.23 16.55
CA LEU A 79 -15.01 24.94 17.72
C LEU A 79 -14.73 23.97 18.88
N ASP A 80 -15.63 23.03 19.16
CA ASP A 80 -15.46 22.04 20.23
C ASP A 80 -14.21 21.16 19.99
N ARG A 81 -13.95 20.76 18.74
CA ARG A 81 -12.73 20.02 18.35
C ARG A 81 -11.46 20.85 18.49
N ALA A 82 -11.49 22.12 18.07
CA ALA A 82 -10.35 23.02 18.21
C ALA A 82 -10.00 23.32 19.67
N ILE A 83 -11.02 23.47 20.52
CA ILE A 83 -10.85 23.62 21.98
C ILE A 83 -10.21 22.37 22.57
N PHE A 84 -10.74 21.18 22.26
CA PHE A 84 -10.23 19.92 22.77
C PHE A 84 -8.74 19.71 22.46
N LEU A 85 -8.33 19.91 21.20
CA LEU A 85 -6.93 19.74 20.80
C LEU A 85 -6.01 20.69 21.58
N ARG A 86 -6.43 21.95 21.76
CA ARG A 86 -5.64 22.95 22.49
C ARG A 86 -5.61 22.71 24.00
N GLU A 87 -6.68 22.17 24.59
CA GLU A 87 -6.70 21.78 26.01
C GLU A 87 -5.75 20.64 26.30
N ALA A 88 -5.72 19.63 25.43
CA ALA A 88 -4.79 18.50 25.55
C ALA A 88 -3.33 18.98 25.52
N VAL A 89 -3.01 19.89 24.58
CA VAL A 89 -1.68 20.51 24.49
C VAL A 89 -1.37 21.36 25.72
N SER A 90 -2.32 22.19 26.17
CA SER A 90 -2.13 23.04 27.35
C SER A 90 -1.84 22.22 28.61
N SER A 91 -2.50 21.07 28.76
CA SER A 91 -2.28 20.16 29.89
C SER A 91 -0.88 19.54 29.87
N LEU A 92 -0.38 19.19 28.67
CA LEU A 92 0.99 18.69 28.47
C LEU A 92 2.05 19.76 28.78
N LEU A 93 1.83 20.99 28.32
CA LEU A 93 2.75 22.11 28.56
C LEU A 93 2.84 22.47 30.05
N GLN A 94 1.72 22.44 30.77
CA GLN A 94 1.71 22.68 32.22
C GLN A 94 2.54 21.68 33.01
N GLN A 95 2.79 20.48 32.46
CA GLN A 95 3.62 19.45 33.08
C GLN A 95 5.11 19.56 32.70
N GLN A 96 5.43 20.12 31.52
CA GLN A 96 6.82 20.36 31.09
C GLN A 96 7.49 21.52 31.82
N HIS A 97 6.74 22.54 32.23
CA HIS A 97 7.28 23.82 32.70
C HIS A 97 7.37 23.95 34.23
N GLY A 98 8.07 23.03 34.90
CA GLY A 98 8.46 23.20 36.30
C GLY A 98 9.45 24.36 36.54
N VAL A 99 10.16 24.83 35.50
CA VAL A 99 11.23 25.84 35.60
C VAL A 99 11.26 26.71 34.32
N VAL A 100 10.71 27.95 34.37
CA VAL A 100 10.69 29.04 33.35
C VAL A 100 9.72 28.82 32.15
N ASP A 101 8.83 29.72 31.67
CA ASP A 101 8.54 31.15 31.80
C ASP A 101 7.02 31.37 32.07
N ASP A 102 6.69 32.10 33.13
CA ASP A 102 5.33 32.34 33.62
C ASP A 102 4.48 33.16 32.61
N LYS A 103 5.11 33.83 31.64
CA LYS A 103 4.42 34.64 30.60
C LYS A 103 3.75 33.81 29.51
N ASN A 104 4.44 32.82 28.94
CA ASN A 104 3.88 32.04 27.81
C ASN A 104 2.75 31.11 28.27
N ASN A 105 2.90 30.47 29.44
CA ASN A 105 1.89 29.57 30.01
C ASN A 105 0.57 30.31 30.35
N ARG A 106 0.67 31.60 30.74
CA ARG A 106 -0.49 32.49 30.93
C ARG A 106 -1.19 32.84 29.62
N SER A 107 -0.46 33.05 28.53
CA SER A 107 -1.04 33.33 27.19
C SER A 107 -1.84 32.14 26.63
N HIS A 108 -1.41 30.90 26.88
CA HIS A 108 -2.10 29.67 26.44
C HIS A 108 -3.42 29.42 27.15
N SER A 109 -3.41 29.41 28.49
CA SER A 109 -4.64 29.27 29.29
C SER A 109 -5.62 30.41 29.00
N PHE A 110 -5.10 31.60 28.70
CA PHE A 110 -5.87 32.76 28.27
C PHE A 110 -6.55 32.55 26.91
N PHE A 111 -5.85 32.04 25.90
CA PHE A 111 -6.44 31.78 24.58
C PHE A 111 -7.49 30.67 24.59
N VAL A 112 -7.22 29.53 25.24
CA VAL A 112 -8.20 28.45 25.41
C VAL A 112 -9.40 28.95 26.22
N GLY A 113 -9.16 29.76 27.25
CA GLY A 113 -10.19 30.43 28.03
C GLY A 113 -11.08 31.34 27.18
N ILE A 114 -10.50 32.09 26.25
CA ILE A 114 -11.23 32.93 25.29
C ILE A 114 -12.15 32.10 24.39
N LEU A 115 -11.66 31.00 23.81
CA LEU A 115 -12.48 30.16 22.93
C LEU A 115 -13.63 29.47 23.69
N LYS A 116 -13.39 29.00 24.92
CA LYS A 116 -14.44 28.46 25.79
C LYS A 116 -15.49 29.49 26.16
N GLN A 117 -15.07 30.70 26.55
CA GLN A 117 -16.00 31.79 26.86
C GLN A 117 -16.81 32.19 25.62
N ALA A 118 -16.18 32.28 24.45
CA ALA A 118 -16.89 32.51 23.19
C ALA A 118 -17.92 31.39 22.91
N ARG A 119 -17.55 30.12 23.11
CA ARG A 119 -18.46 28.97 22.96
C ARG A 119 -19.68 29.05 23.87
N GLN A 120 -19.49 29.45 25.13
CA GLN A 120 -20.54 29.60 26.13
C GLN A 120 -21.47 30.79 25.84
N ILE A 121 -20.90 31.93 25.42
CA ILE A 121 -21.67 33.11 25.03
C ILE A 121 -22.56 32.80 23.82
N LEU A 122 -22.03 32.06 22.86
CA LEU A 122 -22.73 31.71 21.61
C LEU A 122 -23.71 30.54 21.76
N SER A 123 -23.65 29.76 22.85
CA SER A 123 -24.59 28.67 23.13
C SER A 123 -25.84 29.09 23.91
N GLY A 124 -25.98 30.39 24.24
CA GLY A 124 -27.18 30.92 24.89
C GLY A 124 -27.26 30.66 26.39
N SER A 125 -26.15 30.30 27.06
CA SER A 125 -26.13 30.20 28.52
C SER A 125 -26.12 31.60 29.14
N HIS A 126 -27.30 32.19 29.30
CA HIS A 126 -27.52 33.32 30.19
C HIS A 126 -27.23 32.88 31.63
N GLN A 127 -26.00 33.11 32.13
CA GLN A 127 -25.83 33.25 33.58
C GLN A 127 -26.44 34.59 33.99
N SER A 128 -27.71 34.53 34.33
CA SER A 128 -28.31 35.48 35.26
C SER A 128 -27.72 35.20 36.65
N SER A 129 -26.71 35.97 37.04
CA SER A 129 -26.56 36.60 38.36
C SER A 129 -25.10 36.94 38.65
N LEU A 130 -24.82 38.25 38.61
CA LEU A 130 -23.87 38.86 39.53
C LEU A 130 -24.50 38.76 40.92
N GLY A 131 -24.05 37.79 41.72
CA GLY A 131 -24.37 37.66 43.13
C GLY A 131 -23.08 37.44 43.90
N LYS A 132 -22.72 38.42 44.72
CA LYS A 132 -21.59 38.41 45.65
C LYS A 132 -21.74 37.30 46.70
N ASP A 133 -20.57 36.93 47.25
CA ASP A 133 -20.33 36.19 48.49
C ASP A 133 -20.44 34.66 48.34
N THR A 134 -19.46 33.82 48.71
CA THR A 134 -18.36 33.92 49.68
C THR A 134 -17.19 33.01 49.26
N ASN A 135 -15.99 33.38 49.73
CA ASN A 135 -14.79 32.54 49.79
C ASN A 135 -15.06 31.05 50.07
N SER A 136 -14.85 30.20 49.07
CA SER A 136 -14.27 28.87 49.26
C SER A 136 -13.63 28.40 47.95
N TRP A 137 -12.53 29.04 47.56
CA TRP A 137 -11.47 28.31 46.87
C TRP A 137 -10.87 27.36 47.90
N GLY A 138 -11.55 26.24 48.15
CA GLY A 138 -10.87 25.07 48.66
C GLY A 138 -9.73 24.81 47.69
N GLN A 139 -8.49 24.90 48.20
CA GLN A 139 -7.37 24.31 47.50
C GLN A 139 -7.81 22.93 46.99
N PRO A 140 -7.56 22.56 45.73
CA PRO A 140 -7.43 21.16 45.43
C PRO A 140 -6.19 20.71 46.22
N SER A 141 -6.41 20.15 47.41
CA SER A 141 -5.45 19.26 48.04
C SER A 141 -5.04 18.29 46.96
N SER A 142 -3.81 18.40 46.50
CA SER A 142 -3.23 17.66 45.39
C SER A 142 -3.64 16.19 45.44
N PRO A 143 -4.56 15.73 44.58
CA PRO A 143 -4.44 14.38 44.10
C PRO A 143 -3.32 14.46 43.07
N ARG A 144 -2.31 13.60 43.18
CA ARG A 144 -1.52 13.24 42.00
C ARG A 144 -2.54 12.73 40.98
N LEU A 145 -3.01 13.62 40.10
CA LEU A 145 -3.80 13.25 38.93
C LEU A 145 -2.81 12.49 38.07
N SER A 146 -2.79 11.17 38.27
CA SER A 146 -2.01 10.26 37.45
C SER A 146 -2.30 10.59 36.00
N LEU A 147 -1.25 10.78 35.21
CA LEU A 147 -1.33 10.96 33.76
C LEU A 147 -2.02 9.78 33.07
N SER A 148 -2.17 8.64 33.76
CA SER A 148 -3.14 7.61 33.37
C SER A 148 -4.52 8.21 33.18
N ALA A 149 -5.01 9.11 34.03
CA ALA A 149 -6.34 9.72 33.93
C ALA A 149 -6.46 10.76 32.80
N ALA A 150 -5.38 11.48 32.46
CA ALA A 150 -5.35 12.39 31.31
C ALA A 150 -5.31 11.61 29.98
N PHE A 151 -4.62 10.46 29.97
CA PHE A 151 -4.62 9.54 28.84
C PHE A 151 -5.78 8.54 28.84
N ASP A 152 -6.45 8.30 29.96
CA ASP A 152 -7.72 7.57 30.07
C ASP A 152 -8.88 8.49 29.67
N ALA A 153 -8.74 9.81 29.88
CA ALA A 153 -9.59 10.82 29.25
C ALA A 153 -9.35 10.90 27.72
N LEU A 154 -8.13 10.58 27.23
CA LEU A 154 -7.83 10.36 25.81
C LEU A 154 -8.09 8.91 25.34
N LYS A 155 -8.38 7.97 26.25
CA LYS A 155 -8.84 6.60 25.98
C LYS A 155 -10.29 6.38 26.42
N LEU A 156 -11.16 7.39 26.49
CA LEU A 156 -12.60 7.14 26.63
C LEU A 156 -13.43 8.40 26.37
N TYR A 157 -13.29 8.90 25.15
CA TYR A 157 -14.48 9.03 24.33
C TYR A 157 -14.13 8.33 23.04
N GLU A 158 -14.50 7.05 22.88
CA GLU A 158 -14.78 6.55 21.54
C GLU A 158 -15.89 7.46 21.05
N PRO A 159 -15.59 8.46 20.20
CA PRO A 159 -16.67 9.21 19.63
C PRO A 159 -17.48 8.18 18.87
N SER A 160 -18.78 8.08 19.14
CA SER A 160 -19.61 7.04 18.52
C SER A 160 -19.24 6.87 17.04
N GLN A 161 -19.30 5.66 16.48
CA GLN A 161 -18.94 5.48 15.06
C GLN A 161 -19.71 6.47 14.15
N ALA A 162 -20.90 6.94 14.57
CA ALA A 162 -21.65 8.04 13.97
C ALA A 162 -21.01 9.46 14.05
N PHE A 163 -20.17 9.74 15.06
CA PHE A 163 -19.35 10.95 15.21
C PHE A 163 -18.07 10.91 14.35
N LEU A 164 -17.40 9.76 14.24
CA LEU A 164 -16.23 9.57 13.37
C LEU A 164 -16.63 9.50 11.89
N ASP A 165 -17.80 8.91 11.60
CA ASP A 165 -18.37 8.79 10.25
C ASP A 165 -19.24 10.00 9.86
N ALA A 166 -19.33 11.04 10.71
CA ALA A 166 -20.11 12.23 10.43
C ALA A 166 -19.56 12.95 9.17
N PRO A 167 -20.42 13.38 8.23
CA PRO A 167 -19.97 14.00 6.99
C PRO A 167 -19.20 15.28 7.26
N ASN A 168 -18.01 15.36 6.67
CA ASN A 168 -17.15 16.53 6.76
C ASN A 168 -17.83 17.75 6.12
N ALA A 169 -17.78 18.83 6.87
CA ALA A 169 -18.20 20.16 6.48
C ALA A 169 -17.43 20.61 5.22
N THR A 170 -18.10 20.74 4.06
CA THR A 170 -17.49 21.38 2.87
C THR A 170 -17.77 22.85 2.87
N PHE A 171 -16.77 23.70 3.09
CA PHE A 171 -16.98 25.14 3.05
C PHE A 171 -15.74 25.88 2.53
N ASP A 172 -16.01 27.04 1.92
CA ASP A 172 -15.08 27.90 1.19
C ASP A 172 -13.85 28.33 2.02
N THR A 173 -12.80 28.79 1.32
CA THR A 173 -11.58 29.36 1.89
C THR A 173 -11.89 30.44 2.94
N ALA A 174 -11.40 30.24 4.17
CA ALA A 174 -11.51 31.21 5.26
C ALA A 174 -10.90 32.57 4.88
N GLU A 175 -11.67 33.65 5.08
CA GLU A 175 -11.30 35.04 4.76
C GLU A 175 -10.53 35.72 5.91
N TYR A 176 -10.68 35.19 7.13
CA TYR A 176 -10.08 35.71 8.36
C TYR A 176 -9.21 34.65 9.05
N ASP A 177 -8.09 35.08 9.66
CA ASP A 177 -7.17 34.25 10.45
C ASP A 177 -6.79 34.97 11.76
N ILE A 178 -6.14 34.28 12.70
CA ILE A 178 -5.70 34.90 13.97
C ILE A 178 -4.34 35.60 13.76
N ALA A 179 -4.11 36.76 14.40
CA ALA A 179 -2.81 37.42 14.36
C ALA A 179 -1.74 36.59 15.10
N ASP A 180 -0.65 36.21 14.42
CA ASP A 180 0.44 35.42 15.01
C ASP A 180 1.47 36.34 15.71
N ASP A 181 1.75 36.08 16.99
CA ASP A 181 2.92 36.58 17.73
C ASP A 181 3.94 35.45 17.97
N GLU A 182 5.08 35.75 18.59
CA GLU A 182 6.15 34.76 18.81
C GLU A 182 5.73 33.63 19.77
N ALA A 183 4.91 33.94 20.77
CA ALA A 183 4.32 32.94 21.67
C ALA A 183 3.32 32.04 20.93
N GLY A 184 2.50 32.60 20.05
CA GLY A 184 1.58 31.87 19.18
C GLY A 184 2.27 30.97 18.18
N ALA A 185 3.46 31.35 17.69
CA ALA A 185 4.26 30.49 16.79
C ALA A 185 4.79 29.23 17.49
N TRP A 186 5.25 29.37 18.74
CA TRP A 186 5.70 28.23 19.56
C TRP A 186 4.52 27.33 19.97
N GLU A 187 3.36 27.92 20.28
CA GLU A 187 2.12 27.19 20.52
C GLU A 187 1.69 26.37 19.29
N ASP A 188 1.64 27.01 18.13
CA ASP A 188 1.19 26.37 16.89
C ASP A 188 2.12 25.21 16.52
N ALA A 189 3.41 25.29 16.86
CA ALA A 189 4.36 24.17 16.72
C ALA A 189 4.03 22.99 17.65
N HIS A 190 3.70 23.22 18.93
CA HIS A 190 3.27 22.16 19.86
C HIS A 190 1.94 21.51 19.43
N VAL A 191 0.99 22.31 18.97
CA VAL A 191 -0.28 21.81 18.42
C VAL A 191 -0.04 21.00 17.14
N ALA A 192 0.85 21.46 16.25
CA ALA A 192 1.23 20.74 15.04
C ALA A 192 1.89 19.39 15.35
N PHE A 193 2.84 19.35 16.29
CA PHE A 193 3.48 18.12 16.71
C PHE A 193 2.49 17.15 17.35
N SER A 194 1.62 17.64 18.23
CA SER A 194 0.61 16.80 18.91
C SER A 194 -0.41 16.21 17.92
N ALA A 195 -0.86 17.00 16.95
CA ALA A 195 -1.72 16.52 15.88
C ALA A 195 -1.03 15.46 15.00
N MET A 196 0.24 15.67 14.65
CA MET A 196 1.05 14.68 13.93
C MET A 196 1.19 13.38 14.74
N LEU A 197 1.43 13.47 16.04
CA LEU A 197 1.57 12.31 16.93
C LEU A 197 0.24 11.52 17.05
N LEU A 198 -0.90 12.22 17.14
CA LEU A 198 -2.23 11.60 17.14
C LEU A 198 -2.49 10.80 15.85
N ASP A 199 -2.24 11.42 14.69
CA ASP A 199 -2.39 10.75 13.39
C ASP A 199 -1.44 9.55 13.27
N THR A 200 -0.21 9.70 13.76
CA THR A 200 0.81 8.63 13.77
C THR A 200 0.37 7.47 14.67
N HIS A 201 -0.21 7.75 15.83
CA HIS A 201 -0.73 6.72 16.73
C HIS A 201 -1.92 5.97 16.11
N ALA A 202 -2.83 6.67 15.44
CA ALA A 202 -3.94 6.04 14.72
C ALA A 202 -3.43 5.12 13.59
N LEU A 203 -2.42 5.54 12.84
CA LEU A 203 -1.76 4.71 11.83
C LEU A 203 -1.08 3.49 12.45
N ARG A 204 -0.37 3.67 13.58
CA ARG A 204 0.26 2.59 14.35
C ARG A 204 -0.74 1.52 14.75
N GLN A 205 -1.87 1.92 15.34
CA GLN A 205 -2.93 1.00 15.77
C GLN A 205 -3.50 0.21 14.58
N ALA A 206 -3.75 0.88 13.46
CA ALA A 206 -4.27 0.23 12.26
C ALA A 206 -3.29 -0.77 11.65
N VAL A 207 -2.00 -0.43 11.57
CA VAL A 207 -0.94 -1.35 11.13
C VAL A 207 -0.82 -2.53 12.09
N ASN A 208 -0.79 -2.29 13.40
CA ASN A 208 -0.69 -3.35 14.40
C ASN A 208 -1.90 -4.31 14.30
N ARG A 209 -3.10 -3.79 14.05
CA ARG A 209 -4.29 -4.61 13.80
C ARG A 209 -4.15 -5.49 12.56
N PHE A 210 -3.55 -4.99 11.48
CA PHE A 210 -3.30 -5.81 10.29
C PHE A 210 -2.48 -7.06 10.63
N TRP A 211 -1.38 -6.89 11.37
CA TRP A 211 -0.46 -7.97 11.70
C TRP A 211 -0.96 -8.85 12.86
N ALA A 212 -1.69 -8.29 13.82
CA ALA A 212 -2.18 -9.03 14.99
C ALA A 212 -3.47 -9.83 14.71
N VAL A 213 -4.33 -9.33 13.82
CA VAL A 213 -5.68 -9.88 13.59
C VAL A 213 -5.83 -10.44 12.19
N ASP A 214 -5.51 -9.65 11.17
CA ASP A 214 -5.84 -10.02 9.79
C ASP A 214 -4.87 -11.05 9.22
N PHE A 215 -3.58 -10.93 9.52
CA PHE A 215 -2.56 -11.90 9.11
C PHE A 215 -2.78 -13.30 9.72
N PRO A 216 -2.90 -13.49 11.05
CA PRO A 216 -2.98 -14.83 11.64
C PRO A 216 -4.29 -15.56 11.30
N ARG A 217 -5.35 -14.82 10.99
CA ARG A 217 -6.63 -15.37 10.52
C ARG A 217 -6.63 -15.72 9.02
N GLY A 218 -5.51 -15.56 8.33
CA GLY A 218 -5.41 -15.80 6.89
C GLY A 218 -6.25 -14.84 6.04
N ARG A 219 -6.71 -13.71 6.61
CA ARG A 219 -7.59 -12.76 5.91
C ARG A 219 -6.84 -11.97 4.85
N ARG A 220 -5.54 -11.71 5.09
CA ARG A 220 -4.68 -10.96 4.17
C ARG A 220 -3.29 -11.57 4.05
N PHE A 221 -2.78 -11.55 2.83
CA PHE A 221 -1.43 -12.01 2.50
C PHE A 221 -0.37 -11.02 3.01
N PRO A 222 0.84 -11.51 3.36
CA PRO A 222 1.90 -10.66 3.90
C PRO A 222 2.38 -9.60 2.89
N SER A 223 2.29 -9.87 1.58
CA SER A 223 2.61 -8.90 0.54
C SER A 223 1.67 -7.68 0.57
N ALA A 224 0.36 -7.90 0.68
CA ALA A 224 -0.62 -6.81 0.76
C ALA A 224 -0.45 -5.98 2.04
N LEU A 225 -0.25 -6.64 3.18
CA LEU A 225 -0.09 -5.96 4.47
C LEU A 225 1.21 -5.16 4.55
N ALA A 226 2.30 -5.69 4.00
CA ALA A 226 3.59 -5.01 4.00
C ALA A 226 3.58 -3.74 3.14
N VAL A 227 2.95 -3.77 1.96
CA VAL A 227 2.79 -2.58 1.12
C VAL A 227 1.92 -1.52 1.82
N ALA A 228 0.83 -1.92 2.47
CA ALA A 228 0.00 -1.00 3.25
C ALA A 228 0.75 -0.41 4.47
N THR A 229 1.56 -1.23 5.16
CA THR A 229 2.43 -0.79 6.26
C THR A 229 3.48 0.21 5.78
N ASN A 230 4.14 -0.09 4.66
CA ASN A 230 5.12 0.81 4.06
C ASN A 230 4.48 2.15 3.65
N THR A 231 3.26 2.10 3.12
CA THR A 231 2.47 3.30 2.79
C THR A 231 2.10 4.09 4.04
N ALA A 232 1.77 3.44 5.16
CA ALA A 232 1.50 4.13 6.42
C ALA A 232 2.73 4.92 6.91
N ILE A 233 3.93 4.34 6.80
CA ILE A 233 5.18 5.04 7.14
C ILE A 233 5.43 6.21 6.19
N ASP A 234 5.16 6.04 4.89
CA ASP A 234 5.26 7.13 3.92
C ASP A 234 4.26 8.27 4.19
N LEU A 235 3.06 7.95 4.70
CA LEU A 235 2.10 8.95 5.15
C LEU A 235 2.61 9.71 6.38
N VAL A 236 3.23 9.04 7.36
CA VAL A 236 3.84 9.72 8.51
C VAL A 236 4.96 10.68 8.09
N ARG A 237 5.79 10.30 7.11
CA ARG A 237 6.77 11.23 6.55
C ARG A 237 6.10 12.48 5.97
N LYS A 238 4.99 12.33 5.23
CA LYS A 238 4.26 13.49 4.72
C LYS A 238 3.70 14.36 5.85
N LEU A 239 3.19 13.75 6.92
CA LEU A 239 2.75 14.50 8.10
C LEU A 239 3.91 15.30 8.70
N GLU A 240 5.10 14.71 8.79
CA GLU A 240 6.32 15.39 9.25
C GLU A 240 6.71 16.54 8.31
N GLU A 241 6.71 16.32 6.99
CA GLU A 241 7.00 17.35 5.99
C GLU A 241 6.01 18.52 6.04
N ASP A 242 4.72 18.26 6.28
CA ASP A 242 3.66 19.28 6.37
C ASP A 242 3.89 20.24 7.56
N VAL A 243 4.51 19.76 8.65
CA VAL A 243 4.76 20.54 9.87
C VAL A 243 6.22 20.94 10.07
N ALA A 244 7.16 20.41 9.27
CA ALA A 244 8.61 20.58 9.44
C ALA A 244 9.04 22.04 9.62
N SER A 245 8.58 22.93 8.73
CA SER A 245 8.90 24.37 8.80
C SER A 245 8.55 25.05 10.14
N LYS A 246 7.57 24.51 10.89
CA LYS A 246 7.18 25.02 12.21
C LYS A 246 8.02 24.41 13.31
N LEU A 247 8.30 23.11 13.22
CA LEU A 247 9.08 22.39 14.21
C LEU A 247 10.56 22.77 14.16
N ASP A 248 11.12 22.95 12.96
CA ASP A 248 12.55 23.25 12.75
C ASP A 248 12.98 24.57 13.41
N ARG A 249 12.06 25.52 13.58
CA ARG A 249 12.30 26.77 14.34
C ARG A 249 12.64 26.51 15.81
N PHE A 250 12.20 25.38 16.36
CA PHE A 250 12.31 25.04 17.78
C PHE A 250 13.01 23.68 18.00
N GLY A 251 13.93 23.30 17.11
CA GLY A 251 14.76 22.09 17.28
C GLY A 251 14.28 20.85 16.51
N GLY A 252 13.17 20.94 15.77
CA GLY A 252 12.69 19.89 14.88
C GLY A 252 11.97 18.74 15.60
N ALA A 253 11.40 17.81 14.84
CA ALA A 253 10.53 16.75 15.38
C ALA A 253 11.20 15.83 16.42
N ALA A 254 12.52 15.62 16.32
CA ALA A 254 13.28 14.83 17.29
C ALA A 254 13.28 15.48 18.68
N GLN A 255 13.50 16.80 18.76
CA GLN A 255 13.49 17.51 20.04
C GLN A 255 12.11 17.48 20.69
N PHE A 256 11.05 17.76 19.91
CA PHE A 256 9.67 17.67 20.40
C PHE A 256 9.31 16.27 20.91
N LEU A 257 9.85 15.19 20.31
CA LEU A 257 9.64 13.83 20.79
C LEU A 257 10.29 13.59 22.16
N ILE A 258 11.53 14.06 22.35
CA ILE A 258 12.26 13.96 23.62
C ILE A 258 11.53 14.76 24.70
N ASP A 259 11.18 16.00 24.41
CA ASP A 259 10.48 16.89 25.32
C ASP A 259 9.11 16.31 25.70
N HIS A 260 8.39 15.75 24.73
CA HIS A 260 7.11 15.08 24.97
C HIS A 260 7.27 13.85 25.88
N HIS A 261 8.31 13.03 25.65
CA HIS A 261 8.56 11.90 26.54
C HIS A 261 8.89 12.33 27.97
N ALA A 262 9.77 13.34 28.11
CA ALA A 262 10.17 13.90 29.40
C ALA A 262 8.98 14.49 30.17
N ALA A 263 8.06 15.14 29.46
CA ALA A 263 6.82 15.68 30.02
C ALA A 263 5.99 14.60 30.72
N VAL A 264 5.80 13.48 30.03
CA VAL A 264 4.92 12.40 30.51
C VAL A 264 5.65 11.52 31.52
N SER A 265 6.98 11.43 31.46
CA SER A 265 7.79 10.66 32.41
C SER A 265 8.15 11.43 33.68
N GLY A 266 7.91 12.74 33.74
CA GLY A 266 8.23 13.60 34.88
C GLY A 266 9.74 13.81 35.08
N GLU A 267 10.45 14.20 34.02
CA GLU A 267 11.90 14.52 33.97
C GLU A 267 12.88 13.34 34.06
N ARG A 268 12.41 12.09 33.98
CA ARG A 268 13.30 10.93 33.83
C ARG A 268 13.60 10.69 32.35
N LEU A 269 14.79 11.13 31.90
CA LEU A 269 15.17 11.17 30.47
C LEU A 269 15.96 9.94 29.99
N ASP A 270 16.63 9.22 30.88
CA ASP A 270 17.50 8.11 30.48
C ASP A 270 16.89 6.74 30.81
N LEU A 271 16.38 6.07 29.77
CA LEU A 271 15.82 4.72 29.88
C LEU A 271 16.80 3.72 30.50
N SER A 272 18.10 3.89 30.27
CA SER A 272 19.10 2.92 30.70
C SER A 272 19.37 2.99 32.20
N SER A 273 19.46 4.19 32.77
CA SER A 273 19.51 4.41 34.23
C SER A 273 18.17 4.13 34.91
N MET A 274 17.04 4.48 34.28
CA MET A 274 15.70 4.18 34.82
C MET A 274 15.44 2.68 34.97
N LEU A 275 16.06 1.85 34.13
CA LEU A 275 15.96 0.38 34.19
C LEU A 275 17.05 -0.26 35.07
N ALA A 276 17.99 0.53 35.62
CA ALA A 276 19.05 0.06 36.51
C ALA A 276 18.68 0.17 38.00
N GLU A 277 17.77 1.09 38.35
CA GLU A 277 17.29 1.28 39.73
C GLU A 277 16.08 0.38 40.05
N GLY A 278 16.33 -0.88 40.44
CA GLY A 278 15.42 -1.70 41.26
C GLY A 278 14.05 -2.10 40.68
N ASP A 279 13.72 -3.39 40.77
CA ASP A 279 12.62 -4.12 40.12
C ASP A 279 11.16 -3.74 40.51
N ASP A 280 10.94 -2.63 41.25
CA ASP A 280 9.62 -2.20 41.75
C ASP A 280 9.18 -0.82 41.22
N ALA A 281 9.69 -0.40 40.06
CA ALA A 281 9.10 0.73 39.33
C ALA A 281 7.73 0.31 38.77
N ASP A 282 6.70 0.51 39.60
CA ASP A 282 5.27 0.48 39.32
C ASP A 282 4.96 0.64 37.81
N GLY A 283 4.77 -0.48 37.12
CA GLY A 283 4.10 -0.68 35.82
C GLY A 283 4.42 0.15 34.57
N ASP A 284 5.01 1.35 34.62
CA ASP A 284 4.65 2.38 33.64
C ASP A 284 5.81 2.93 32.78
N VAL A 285 7.09 2.71 33.11
CA VAL A 285 8.21 3.35 32.38
C VAL A 285 8.40 2.80 30.96
N TYR A 286 8.53 1.48 30.82
CA TYR A 286 8.70 0.84 29.51
C TYR A 286 7.45 1.04 28.64
N ASP A 287 6.27 0.82 29.22
CA ASP A 287 5.01 0.98 28.50
C ASP A 287 4.81 2.44 28.07
N LEU A 288 5.23 3.42 28.88
CA LEU A 288 5.25 4.83 28.50
C LEU A 288 6.23 5.11 27.36
N ALA A 289 7.50 4.69 27.48
CA ALA A 289 8.52 4.89 26.45
C ALA A 289 8.11 4.28 25.10
N LYS A 290 7.44 3.13 25.16
CA LYS A 290 6.88 2.48 23.98
C LYS A 290 5.68 3.23 23.42
N ARG A 291 4.79 3.77 24.26
CA ARG A 291 3.64 4.60 23.82
C ARG A 291 4.10 5.88 23.13
N THR A 292 5.11 6.56 23.68
CA THR A 292 5.70 7.77 23.09
C THR A 292 6.63 7.48 21.91
N MET A 293 6.98 6.21 21.66
CA MET A 293 7.95 5.77 20.65
C MET A 293 9.41 6.19 20.95
N TYR A 294 9.66 6.62 22.17
CA TYR A 294 10.99 7.05 22.61
C TYR A 294 11.98 5.88 22.67
N GLU A 295 11.53 4.65 22.97
CA GLU A 295 12.38 3.45 22.89
C GLU A 295 12.99 3.27 21.49
N ALA A 296 12.17 3.41 20.45
CA ALA A 296 12.63 3.29 19.06
C ALA A 296 13.62 4.41 18.70
N TYR A 297 13.36 5.65 19.15
CA TYR A 297 14.27 6.77 18.96
C TYR A 297 15.60 6.53 19.66
N TYR A 298 15.58 6.12 20.92
CA TYR A 298 16.75 5.82 21.72
C TYR A 298 17.64 4.78 21.04
N LEU A 299 17.07 3.67 20.57
CA LEU A 299 17.83 2.61 19.89
C LEU A 299 18.45 3.07 18.56
N LEU A 300 17.72 3.88 17.80
CA LEU A 300 18.25 4.48 16.57
C LEU A 300 19.35 5.50 16.86
N ASP A 301 19.23 6.28 17.93
CA ASP A 301 20.24 7.28 18.29
C ASP A 301 21.52 6.64 18.81
N GLN A 302 21.42 5.58 19.62
CA GLN A 302 22.57 4.76 20.00
C GLN A 302 23.29 4.22 18.75
N PHE A 303 22.54 3.69 17.78
CA PHE A 303 23.12 3.25 16.52
C PHE A 303 23.75 4.39 15.72
N ARG A 304 23.08 5.54 15.60
CA ARG A 304 23.59 6.74 14.90
C ARG A 304 24.92 7.19 15.50
N GLN A 305 25.06 7.19 16.82
CA GLN A 305 26.30 7.55 17.50
C GLN A 305 27.46 6.60 17.20
N THR A 306 27.18 5.33 16.88
CA THR A 306 28.21 4.36 16.42
C THR A 306 28.58 4.49 14.94
N CYS A 307 27.82 5.27 14.17
CA CYS A 307 28.07 5.52 12.75
C CYS A 307 29.07 6.68 12.61
N ASP A 308 30.36 6.43 12.88
CA ASP A 308 31.42 7.41 12.61
C ASP A 308 31.67 7.53 11.09
N GLN A 309 31.91 8.75 10.59
CA GLN A 309 32.24 9.03 9.19
C GLN A 309 33.55 8.37 8.75
N GLN A 310 34.45 8.08 9.70
CA GLN A 310 35.76 7.49 9.42
C GLN A 310 35.74 5.96 9.33
N THR A 311 34.73 5.31 9.91
CA THR A 311 34.68 3.84 9.94
C THR A 311 33.89 3.32 8.73
N GLU A 312 34.46 2.36 7.99
CA GLU A 312 33.80 1.78 6.80
C GLU A 312 32.44 1.12 7.14
N MET A 313 32.24 0.74 8.40
CA MET A 313 31.07 0.03 8.91
C MET A 313 30.78 0.38 10.37
N ALA A 314 29.50 0.61 10.71
CA ALA A 314 29.06 0.78 12.09
C ALA A 314 29.30 -0.49 12.94
N ALA A 315 29.41 -0.33 14.26
CA ALA A 315 29.54 -1.45 15.18
C ALA A 315 28.34 -2.41 15.04
N LEU A 316 28.62 -3.67 14.68
CA LEU A 316 27.58 -4.67 14.48
C LEU A 316 27.26 -5.37 15.82
N TYR A 317 25.98 -5.70 16.01
CA TYR A 317 25.51 -6.36 17.22
C TYR A 317 26.05 -7.79 17.32
N ASN A 318 26.73 -8.09 18.43
CA ASN A 318 27.37 -9.38 18.70
C ASN A 318 26.70 -10.18 19.85
N GLY A 319 25.62 -9.67 20.44
CA GLY A 319 24.88 -10.33 21.51
C GLY A 319 25.33 -10.02 22.94
N THR A 320 26.38 -9.21 23.15
CA THR A 320 26.92 -8.99 24.51
C THR A 320 26.06 -8.04 25.35
N SER A 321 25.41 -7.05 24.74
CA SER A 321 24.68 -6.00 25.50
C SER A 321 23.32 -6.47 26.03
N TYR A 322 22.53 -7.18 25.22
CA TYR A 322 21.15 -7.57 25.55
C TYR A 322 20.88 -9.07 25.39
N GLY A 323 21.88 -9.87 25.03
CA GLY A 323 21.69 -11.26 24.64
C GLY A 323 21.08 -11.43 23.26
N TRP A 324 20.54 -12.61 22.97
CA TRP A 324 19.93 -12.91 21.67
C TRP A 324 18.41 -12.99 21.80
N TYR A 325 17.68 -12.39 20.84
CA TYR A 325 16.23 -12.43 20.82
C TYR A 325 15.73 -13.86 20.71
N ASN A 326 15.01 -14.34 21.72
CA ASN A 326 14.36 -15.64 21.68
C ASN A 326 12.85 -15.46 21.53
N TRP A 327 12.31 -15.97 20.42
CA TRP A 327 10.90 -15.86 20.10
C TRP A 327 10.03 -16.82 20.91
N GLU A 328 10.57 -17.96 21.36
CA GLU A 328 9.83 -18.98 22.14
C GLU A 328 9.50 -18.49 23.56
N THR A 329 10.31 -17.56 24.05
CA THR A 329 10.17 -16.95 25.37
C THR A 329 9.69 -15.49 25.29
N ALA A 330 9.38 -14.99 24.09
CA ALA A 330 8.98 -13.59 23.91
C ALA A 330 7.70 -13.23 24.69
N ASP A 331 6.77 -14.18 24.80
CA ASP A 331 5.52 -14.05 25.57
C ASP A 331 5.72 -14.27 27.08
N LYS A 332 6.92 -14.71 27.50
CA LYS A 332 7.27 -15.04 28.89
C LYS A 332 8.11 -13.97 29.58
N CYS A 333 8.21 -12.77 29.00
CA CYS A 333 8.87 -11.62 29.61
C CYS A 333 7.92 -10.92 30.58
N TYR A 334 8.18 -11.06 31.89
CA TYR A 334 7.30 -10.52 32.92
C TYR A 334 7.78 -9.17 33.44
N SER A 335 9.09 -8.99 33.67
CA SER A 335 9.64 -7.73 34.15
C SER A 335 9.74 -6.67 33.04
N THR A 336 9.67 -5.40 33.43
CA THR A 336 9.92 -4.23 32.57
C THR A 336 11.29 -4.32 31.90
N ARG A 337 12.30 -4.75 32.66
CA ARG A 337 13.68 -4.95 32.19
C ARG A 337 13.78 -6.04 31.12
N ASP A 338 13.10 -7.17 31.31
CA ASP A 338 13.10 -8.27 30.36
C ASP A 338 12.44 -7.88 29.03
N LYS A 339 11.31 -7.15 29.10
CA LYS A 339 10.61 -6.64 27.91
C LYS A 339 11.51 -5.71 27.10
N PHE A 340 12.19 -4.77 27.76
CA PHE A 340 13.13 -3.84 27.11
C PHE A 340 14.32 -4.58 26.49
N ASN A 341 15.01 -5.43 27.25
CA ASN A 341 16.17 -6.18 26.75
C ASN A 341 15.80 -7.07 25.56
N ARG A 342 14.61 -7.68 25.58
CA ARG A 342 14.05 -8.44 24.46
C ARG A 342 13.94 -7.57 23.20
N ASP A 343 13.31 -6.41 23.31
CA ASP A 343 13.09 -5.52 22.17
C ASP A 343 14.41 -4.99 21.61
N CYS A 344 15.33 -4.60 22.50
CA CYS A 344 16.69 -4.17 22.17
C CYS A 344 17.46 -5.26 21.41
N ALA A 345 17.42 -6.52 21.89
CA ALA A 345 18.06 -7.65 21.22
C ALA A 345 17.46 -7.89 19.83
N GLY A 346 16.13 -7.93 19.72
CA GLY A 346 15.44 -8.17 18.45
C GLY A 346 15.70 -7.08 17.41
N PHE A 347 15.64 -5.82 17.84
CA PHE A 347 15.91 -4.66 16.98
C PHE A 347 17.37 -4.62 16.53
N SER A 348 18.33 -4.76 17.45
CA SER A 348 19.77 -4.67 17.15
C SER A 348 20.24 -5.80 16.21
N GLU A 349 19.66 -6.99 16.35
CA GLU A 349 19.88 -8.10 15.43
C GLU A 349 19.41 -7.81 14.00
N LEU A 350 18.20 -7.25 13.85
CA LEU A 350 17.67 -6.87 12.53
C LEU A 350 18.40 -5.68 11.93
N LEU A 351 18.77 -4.70 12.76
CA LEU A 351 19.54 -3.54 12.35
C LEU A 351 20.89 -3.96 11.77
N THR A 352 21.57 -4.90 12.41
CA THR A 352 22.84 -5.49 11.91
C THR A 352 22.68 -6.08 10.51
N GLU A 353 21.63 -6.87 10.26
CA GLU A 353 21.41 -7.43 8.91
C GLU A 353 21.01 -6.38 7.88
N THR A 354 20.30 -5.34 8.31
CA THR A 354 19.93 -4.19 7.48
C THR A 354 21.17 -3.39 7.07
N VAL A 355 22.12 -3.16 7.99
CA VAL A 355 23.42 -2.52 7.71
C VAL A 355 24.21 -3.33 6.69
N ILE A 356 24.30 -4.66 6.85
CA ILE A 356 24.98 -5.55 5.89
C ILE A 356 24.31 -5.48 4.51
N LEU A 357 22.98 -5.49 4.47
CA LEU A 357 22.19 -5.37 3.24
C LEU A 357 22.50 -4.06 2.49
N ILE A 358 22.58 -2.95 3.20
CA ILE A 358 22.83 -1.62 2.62
C ILE A 358 24.30 -1.46 2.21
N ARG A 359 25.26 -1.67 3.13
CA ARG A 359 26.68 -1.33 2.91
C ARG A 359 27.43 -2.40 2.11
N ARG A 360 27.20 -3.69 2.40
CA ARG A 360 27.97 -4.80 1.79
C ARG A 360 27.29 -5.39 0.57
N LEU A 361 25.97 -5.51 0.59
CA LEU A 361 25.21 -6.02 -0.55
C LEU A 361 24.76 -4.91 -1.53
N ARG A 362 24.86 -3.63 -1.14
CA ARG A 362 24.45 -2.47 -1.95
C ARG A 362 23.06 -2.66 -2.54
N TRP A 363 22.13 -3.09 -1.69
CA TRP A 363 20.82 -3.55 -2.10
C TRP A 363 19.99 -2.45 -2.78
N ASP A 364 19.64 -2.71 -4.04
CA ASP A 364 19.02 -1.75 -4.96
C ASP A 364 17.69 -2.24 -5.53
N LYS A 365 17.22 -3.45 -5.18
CA LYS A 365 16.07 -4.09 -5.84
C LYS A 365 14.73 -3.57 -5.33
N VAL A 366 14.53 -3.65 -4.01
CA VAL A 366 13.32 -3.18 -3.33
C VAL A 366 13.72 -2.65 -1.95
N GLN A 367 13.13 -1.55 -1.48
CA GLN A 367 13.44 -1.04 -0.15
C GLN A 367 12.17 -0.65 0.59
N ASP A 368 11.97 -1.28 1.75
CA ASP A 368 11.00 -0.81 2.74
C ASP A 368 11.50 0.47 3.43
N GLU A 369 10.59 1.20 4.07
CA GLU A 369 10.90 2.49 4.70
C GLU A 369 11.87 2.36 5.88
N PHE A 370 11.86 1.27 6.66
CA PHE A 370 12.84 1.10 7.73
C PHE A 370 14.24 0.91 7.15
N THR A 371 14.41 0.02 6.17
CA THR A 371 15.70 -0.15 5.46
C THR A 371 16.18 1.18 4.86
N ARG A 372 15.28 1.96 4.26
CA ARG A 372 15.61 3.29 3.72
C ARG A 372 16.03 4.28 4.82
N GLY A 373 15.31 4.31 5.93
CA GLY A 373 15.60 5.16 7.09
C GLY A 373 16.98 4.87 7.69
N VAL A 374 17.32 3.59 7.85
CA VAL A 374 18.66 3.16 8.27
C VAL A 374 19.73 3.63 7.28
N GLY A 375 19.45 3.52 5.98
CA GLY A 375 20.35 4.03 4.93
C GLY A 375 20.61 5.53 5.03
N LEU A 376 19.61 6.32 5.40
CA LEU A 376 19.74 7.76 5.60
C LEU A 376 20.61 8.08 6.84
N ILE A 377 20.37 7.41 7.97
CA ILE A 377 21.17 7.57 9.19
C ILE A 377 22.64 7.27 8.92
N ILE A 378 22.89 6.18 8.18
CA ILE A 378 24.24 5.74 7.80
C ILE A 378 24.94 6.72 6.85
N ALA A 379 24.17 7.44 6.02
CA ALA A 379 24.71 8.39 5.05
C ALA A 379 25.02 9.75 5.71
N GLU A 380 24.18 10.19 6.64
CA GLU A 380 24.26 11.51 7.27
C GLU A 380 24.10 11.41 8.80
N PRO A 381 25.06 10.81 9.52
CA PRO A 381 24.94 10.55 10.97
C PRO A 381 24.93 11.83 11.82
N SER A 382 25.37 12.96 11.27
CA SER A 382 25.34 14.27 11.95
C SER A 382 23.93 14.89 12.00
N LYS A 383 23.00 14.43 11.16
CA LYS A 383 21.63 14.96 11.15
C LYS A 383 20.77 14.29 12.22
N PRO A 384 19.77 15.02 12.77
CA PRO A 384 18.79 14.42 13.66
C PRO A 384 18.02 13.31 12.94
N ILE A 385 17.61 12.29 13.69
CA ILE A 385 16.83 11.17 13.15
C ILE A 385 15.44 11.70 12.77
N PRO A 386 15.00 11.53 11.50
CA PRO A 386 13.65 11.93 11.12
C PRO A 386 12.59 11.14 11.89
N PHE A 387 11.50 11.80 12.26
CA PHE A 387 10.44 11.20 13.08
C PHE A 387 9.80 9.99 12.37
N TRP A 388 9.63 10.03 11.05
CA TRP A 388 9.12 8.89 10.29
C TRP A 388 10.03 7.65 10.36
N VAL A 389 11.34 7.81 10.58
CA VAL A 389 12.28 6.68 10.78
C VAL A 389 12.09 6.08 12.17
N THR A 390 11.91 6.92 13.19
CA THR A 390 11.50 6.49 14.53
C THR A 390 10.20 5.70 14.49
N PHE A 391 9.20 6.18 13.75
CA PHE A 391 7.95 5.46 13.55
C PHE A 391 8.16 4.10 12.85
N ALA A 392 8.98 4.05 11.79
CA ALA A 392 9.32 2.81 11.10
C ALA A 392 9.99 1.79 12.04
N ALA A 393 10.93 2.23 12.87
CA ALA A 393 11.58 1.41 13.89
C ALA A 393 10.60 0.93 14.95
N GLN A 394 9.69 1.79 15.42
CA GLN A 394 8.65 1.38 16.38
C GLN A 394 7.71 0.34 15.80
N ILE A 395 7.31 0.48 14.54
CA ILE A 395 6.49 -0.52 13.84
C ILE A 395 7.24 -1.86 13.72
N LEU A 396 8.57 -1.83 13.51
CA LEU A 396 9.38 -3.04 13.49
C LEU A 396 9.42 -3.73 14.86
N ILE A 397 9.62 -2.97 15.94
CA ILE A 397 9.59 -3.48 17.33
C ILE A 397 8.21 -4.06 17.64
N ASP A 398 7.14 -3.36 17.29
CA ASP A 398 5.77 -3.86 17.45
C ASP A 398 5.55 -5.15 16.66
N ASN A 399 6.04 -5.23 15.43
CA ASN A 399 5.90 -6.42 14.60
C ASN A 399 6.64 -7.62 15.20
N LEU A 400 7.86 -7.42 15.72
CA LEU A 400 8.61 -8.48 16.42
C LEU A 400 7.79 -9.08 17.57
N GLN A 401 7.11 -8.25 18.35
CA GLN A 401 6.26 -8.70 19.44
C GLN A 401 4.95 -9.34 18.97
N ILE A 402 4.21 -8.68 18.07
CA ILE A 402 2.92 -9.15 17.55
C ILE A 402 3.07 -10.51 16.87
N MET A 403 4.14 -10.64 16.08
CA MET A 403 4.41 -11.86 15.34
C MET A 403 5.03 -12.93 16.25
N GLY A 404 5.84 -12.56 17.25
CA GLY A 404 6.41 -13.50 18.22
C GLY A 404 7.04 -14.72 17.55
N GLY A 405 6.55 -15.93 17.87
CA GLY A 405 6.96 -17.19 17.22
C GLY A 405 6.33 -17.51 15.86
N LYS A 406 5.43 -16.66 15.34
CA LYS A 406 4.62 -16.89 14.13
C LYS A 406 5.36 -16.56 12.83
N PHE A 407 6.68 -16.38 12.88
CA PHE A 407 7.53 -16.22 11.71
C PHE A 407 7.92 -17.54 11.01
N GLY A 408 7.49 -18.69 11.54
CA GLY A 408 7.85 -20.03 11.04
C GLY A 408 7.41 -20.34 9.60
N GLY A 409 7.48 -21.62 9.20
CA GLY A 409 7.24 -22.07 7.82
C GLY A 409 5.86 -21.75 7.22
N TYR A 410 4.88 -21.39 8.06
CA TYR A 410 3.54 -20.95 7.64
C TYR A 410 3.34 -19.43 7.75
N GLY A 411 4.35 -18.68 8.22
CA GLY A 411 4.35 -17.22 8.37
C GLY A 411 4.83 -16.46 7.12
N ALA A 412 5.19 -15.19 7.30
CA ALA A 412 5.65 -14.32 6.20
C ALA A 412 6.89 -14.87 5.48
N TYR A 413 7.84 -15.44 6.23
CA TYR A 413 9.04 -16.07 5.67
C TYR A 413 8.71 -17.27 4.78
N GLY A 414 7.87 -18.18 5.26
CA GLY A 414 7.47 -19.35 4.49
C GLY A 414 6.68 -19.00 3.23
N HIS A 415 5.89 -17.92 3.27
CA HIS A 415 5.24 -17.37 2.07
C HIS A 415 6.28 -16.91 1.03
N VAL A 416 7.26 -16.10 1.44
CA VAL A 416 8.34 -15.63 0.56
C VAL A 416 9.13 -16.79 -0.02
N GLN A 417 9.49 -17.77 0.81
CA GLN A 417 10.27 -18.92 0.37
C GLN A 417 9.53 -19.72 -0.71
N ARG A 418 8.25 -20.06 -0.48
CA ARG A 418 7.42 -20.76 -1.47
C ARG A 418 7.27 -19.98 -2.77
N THR A 419 7.03 -18.66 -2.66
CA THR A 419 6.92 -17.77 -3.82
C THR A 419 8.23 -17.75 -4.62
N GLY A 420 9.37 -17.61 -3.94
CA GLY A 420 10.69 -17.59 -4.57
C GLY A 420 11.06 -18.93 -5.21
N GLU A 421 10.78 -20.06 -4.56
CA GLU A 421 11.00 -21.40 -5.11
C GLU A 421 10.15 -21.65 -6.36
N TRP A 422 8.88 -21.29 -6.31
CA TRP A 422 7.97 -21.40 -7.45
C TRP A 422 8.48 -20.58 -8.65
N ILE A 423 8.78 -19.29 -8.44
CA ILE A 423 9.28 -18.41 -9.52
C ILE A 423 10.61 -18.93 -10.08
N THR A 424 11.54 -19.35 -9.22
CA THR A 424 12.84 -19.87 -9.63
C THR A 424 12.68 -21.09 -10.55
N LYS A 425 11.88 -22.07 -10.13
CA LYS A 425 11.62 -23.29 -10.90
C LYS A 425 10.84 -22.98 -12.18
N ARG A 426 9.89 -22.05 -12.12
CA ARG A 426 9.07 -21.69 -13.27
C ARG A 426 9.90 -21.00 -14.36
N MET A 427 10.67 -19.99 -14.00
CA MET A 427 11.54 -19.28 -14.93
C MET A 427 12.61 -20.19 -15.52
N LYS A 428 13.15 -21.14 -14.74
CA LYS A 428 14.06 -22.18 -15.24
C LYS A 428 13.41 -22.97 -16.39
N SER A 429 12.22 -23.51 -16.17
CA SER A 429 11.53 -24.29 -17.19
C SER A 429 11.12 -23.45 -18.41
N VAL A 430 10.76 -22.18 -18.23
CA VAL A 430 10.48 -21.29 -19.38
C VAL A 430 11.75 -21.06 -20.20
N LEU A 431 12.91 -20.88 -19.56
CA LEU A 431 14.19 -20.70 -20.24
C LEU A 431 14.63 -21.96 -21.00
N GLU A 432 14.44 -23.15 -20.41
CA GLU A 432 14.68 -24.44 -21.05
C GLU A 432 13.77 -24.64 -22.27
N ASP A 433 12.47 -24.33 -22.14
CA ASP A 433 11.48 -24.52 -23.20
C ASP A 433 11.78 -23.70 -24.46
N ILE A 434 12.48 -22.59 -24.30
CA ILE A 434 12.76 -21.65 -25.37
C ILE A 434 14.21 -21.70 -25.86
N GLU A 435 15.04 -22.53 -25.24
CA GLU A 435 16.44 -22.71 -25.62
C GLU A 435 16.55 -23.30 -27.03
N GLY A 436 17.44 -22.74 -27.85
CA GLY A 436 17.64 -23.18 -29.25
C GLY A 436 16.48 -22.87 -30.22
N LYS A 437 15.40 -22.23 -29.76
CA LYS A 437 14.22 -21.92 -30.59
C LYS A 437 14.27 -20.51 -31.19
N PRO A 438 13.71 -20.31 -32.41
CA PRO A 438 13.62 -19.00 -33.03
C PRO A 438 12.75 -18.05 -32.20
N ARG A 439 13.18 -16.78 -32.09
CA ARG A 439 12.46 -15.75 -31.33
C ARG A 439 11.46 -15.02 -32.23
N PRO A 440 10.27 -14.68 -31.73
CA PRO A 440 9.37 -13.80 -32.45
C PRO A 440 9.96 -12.39 -32.54
N VAL A 441 9.62 -11.65 -33.60
CA VAL A 441 10.13 -10.30 -33.93
C VAL A 441 10.03 -9.28 -32.76
N GLY A 442 9.12 -9.49 -31.81
CA GLY A 442 8.94 -8.63 -30.62
C GLY A 442 9.71 -9.04 -29.35
N TRP A 443 10.54 -10.08 -29.42
CA TRP A 443 11.27 -10.64 -28.27
C TRP A 443 12.79 -10.68 -28.54
N PRO A 444 13.52 -9.57 -28.28
CA PRO A 444 14.97 -9.56 -28.41
C PRO A 444 15.63 -10.36 -27.29
N THR A 445 16.86 -10.82 -27.51
CA THR A 445 17.66 -11.58 -26.52
C THR A 445 17.79 -10.88 -25.16
N ARG A 446 17.74 -9.54 -25.13
CA ARG A 446 17.73 -8.76 -23.87
C ARG A 446 16.53 -9.11 -22.97
N LYS A 447 15.39 -9.55 -23.52
CA LYS A 447 14.24 -9.98 -22.73
C LYS A 447 14.41 -11.38 -22.12
N ASP A 448 15.26 -12.24 -22.69
CA ASP A 448 15.69 -13.47 -22.01
C ASP A 448 16.46 -13.14 -20.73
N SER A 449 17.23 -12.04 -20.74
CA SER A 449 17.89 -11.53 -19.54
C SER A 449 16.92 -11.08 -18.46
N ALA A 450 15.69 -10.67 -18.80
CA ALA A 450 14.66 -10.31 -17.82
C ALA A 450 14.14 -11.57 -17.09
N LEU A 451 13.89 -12.67 -17.82
CA LEU A 451 13.53 -13.97 -17.23
C LEU A 451 14.64 -14.50 -16.33
N LYS A 452 15.91 -14.44 -16.80
CA LYS A 452 17.08 -14.84 -16.01
C LYS A 452 17.25 -13.99 -14.75
N ARG A 453 17.04 -12.67 -14.86
CA ARG A 453 17.11 -11.75 -13.72
C ARG A 453 16.05 -12.07 -12.68
N LEU A 454 14.79 -12.28 -13.10
CA LEU A 454 13.72 -12.66 -12.18
C LEU A 454 14.01 -13.99 -11.47
N GLN A 455 14.57 -14.98 -12.19
CA GLN A 455 15.02 -16.24 -11.60
C GLN A 455 16.10 -16.01 -10.53
N GLN A 456 17.12 -15.21 -10.84
CA GLN A 456 18.21 -14.89 -9.92
C GLN A 456 17.73 -14.13 -8.69
N GLU A 457 16.84 -13.16 -8.89
CA GLU A 457 16.21 -12.40 -7.81
C GLU A 457 15.42 -13.35 -6.91
N ALA A 458 14.51 -14.16 -7.44
CA ALA A 458 13.72 -15.11 -6.66
C ALA A 458 14.56 -16.11 -5.84
N HIS A 459 15.74 -16.48 -6.35
CA HIS A 459 16.68 -17.37 -5.67
C HIS A 459 17.62 -16.66 -4.67
N TYR A 460 17.73 -15.33 -4.72
CA TYR A 460 18.79 -14.56 -4.04
C TYR A 460 18.91 -14.88 -2.54
N PHE A 461 17.81 -14.74 -1.80
CA PHE A 461 17.80 -14.97 -0.35
C PHE A 461 17.84 -16.45 0.06
N GLN A 462 17.63 -17.38 -0.88
CA GLN A 462 17.84 -18.82 -0.62
C GLN A 462 19.34 -19.14 -0.49
N THR A 463 20.22 -18.30 -1.03
CA THR A 463 21.68 -18.50 -0.91
C THR A 463 22.25 -18.08 0.45
N ASP A 464 21.46 -17.44 1.32
CA ASP A 464 21.90 -16.86 2.60
C ASP A 464 23.09 -15.89 2.45
N ALA A 465 22.97 -14.93 1.51
CA ALA A 465 24.02 -13.94 1.23
C ALA A 465 24.41 -13.10 2.46
N ILE A 466 23.45 -12.75 3.30
CA ILE A 466 23.67 -12.00 4.54
C ILE A 466 24.44 -12.86 5.54
N GLY A 467 24.06 -14.13 5.75
CA GLY A 467 24.76 -15.03 6.67
C GLY A 467 26.21 -15.30 6.26
N ARG A 468 26.52 -15.31 4.96
CA ARG A 468 27.92 -15.35 4.48
C ARG A 468 28.73 -14.13 4.92
N TRP A 469 28.14 -12.94 4.92
CA TRP A 469 28.81 -11.73 5.41
C TRP A 469 28.91 -11.69 6.93
N LYS A 470 27.87 -12.13 7.66
CA LYS A 470 27.93 -12.23 9.13
C LYS A 470 29.08 -13.10 9.60
N ARG A 471 29.31 -14.25 8.98
CA ARG A 471 30.45 -15.13 9.30
C ARG A 471 31.81 -14.47 9.10
N LYS A 472 31.92 -13.54 8.15
CA LYS A 472 33.16 -12.80 7.89
C LYS A 472 33.36 -11.62 8.85
N LEU A 473 32.28 -10.89 9.13
CA LEU A 473 32.33 -9.63 9.90
C LEU A 473 32.23 -9.85 11.41
N LEU A 474 31.62 -10.95 11.84
CA LEU A 474 31.42 -11.32 13.24
C LEU A 474 31.87 -12.78 13.46
N PRO A 475 33.18 -13.08 13.33
CA PRO A 475 33.69 -14.41 13.59
C PRO A 475 33.41 -14.79 15.06
N GLY A 476 32.82 -15.96 15.29
CA GLY A 476 32.47 -16.43 16.64
C GLY A 476 31.06 -16.06 17.13
N SER A 477 30.28 -15.29 16.37
CA SER A 477 28.87 -15.06 16.71
C SER A 477 28.08 -16.37 16.70
N ALA A 478 27.23 -16.57 17.72
CA ALA A 478 26.32 -17.71 17.81
C ALA A 478 25.22 -17.70 16.72
N ARG A 479 24.96 -16.56 16.07
CA ARG A 479 23.92 -16.39 15.05
C ARG A 479 24.49 -16.09 13.67
N GLN A 480 24.92 -17.14 12.98
CA GLN A 480 25.60 -17.01 11.69
C GLN A 480 24.66 -16.96 10.47
N GLY A 481 23.48 -17.57 10.53
CA GLY A 481 22.50 -17.52 9.45
C GLY A 481 21.74 -16.19 9.40
N SER A 482 21.21 -15.83 8.22
CA SER A 482 20.33 -14.66 8.09
C SER A 482 18.99 -14.87 8.80
N ILE A 483 18.58 -13.82 9.50
CA ILE A 483 17.28 -13.68 10.16
C ILE A 483 16.40 -12.59 9.53
N LEU A 484 16.90 -11.80 8.57
CA LEU A 484 16.21 -10.65 7.99
C LEU A 484 14.80 -11.02 7.53
N LEU A 485 14.66 -11.95 6.59
CA LEU A 485 13.34 -12.39 6.12
C LEU A 485 12.56 -13.20 7.17
N LYS A 486 13.26 -13.76 8.16
CA LYS A 486 12.66 -14.57 9.22
C LYS A 486 12.10 -13.73 10.36
N ARG A 487 12.43 -12.45 10.47
CA ARG A 487 12.01 -11.60 11.60
C ARG A 487 11.56 -10.21 11.20
N ASN A 488 11.81 -9.79 9.96
CA ASN A 488 11.25 -8.58 9.38
C ASN A 488 10.12 -8.97 8.42
N ALA A 489 8.90 -9.14 8.94
CA ALA A 489 7.74 -9.52 8.12
C ALA A 489 7.39 -8.45 7.07
N ILE A 490 7.71 -7.18 7.34
CA ILE A 490 7.46 -6.06 6.45
C ILE A 490 8.39 -6.17 5.23
N PHE A 491 9.70 -6.27 5.43
CA PHE A 491 10.64 -6.46 4.32
C PHE A 491 10.36 -7.76 3.56
N ALA A 492 10.04 -8.85 4.27
CA ALA A 492 9.64 -10.11 3.65
C ALA A 492 8.40 -9.93 2.75
N GLY A 493 7.36 -9.25 3.22
CA GLY A 493 6.16 -8.99 2.43
C GLY A 493 6.41 -8.05 1.24
N VAL A 494 7.18 -6.98 1.42
CA VAL A 494 7.59 -6.07 0.33
C VAL A 494 8.36 -6.83 -0.75
N TRP A 495 9.26 -7.73 -0.34
CA TRP A 495 9.99 -8.61 -1.26
C TRP A 495 9.08 -9.60 -2.00
N ALA A 496 8.11 -10.22 -1.30
CA ALA A 496 7.11 -11.07 -1.95
C ALA A 496 6.30 -10.29 -3.00
N HIS A 497 5.88 -9.06 -2.68
CA HIS A 497 5.17 -8.20 -3.62
C HIS A 497 6.02 -7.86 -4.86
N HIS A 498 7.30 -7.54 -4.67
CA HIS A 498 8.24 -7.30 -5.78
C HIS A 498 8.37 -8.52 -6.71
N LEU A 499 8.54 -9.71 -6.14
CA LEU A 499 8.64 -10.95 -6.90
C LEU A 499 7.36 -11.25 -7.69
N LEU A 500 6.19 -11.11 -7.05
CA LEU A 500 4.89 -11.37 -7.68
C LEU A 500 4.57 -10.39 -8.81
N THR A 501 4.77 -9.10 -8.59
CA THR A 501 4.56 -8.07 -9.63
C THR A 501 5.55 -8.20 -10.79
N SER A 502 6.80 -8.58 -10.50
CA SER A 502 7.81 -8.83 -11.52
C SER A 502 7.55 -10.10 -12.32
N LEU A 503 7.08 -11.16 -11.66
CA LEU A 503 6.58 -12.37 -12.34
C LEU A 503 5.44 -12.01 -13.28
N HIS A 504 4.41 -11.34 -12.78
CA HIS A 504 3.23 -11.02 -13.56
C HIS A 504 3.57 -10.21 -14.81
N ALA A 505 4.32 -9.12 -14.65
CA ALA A 505 4.70 -8.28 -15.78
C ALA A 505 5.53 -9.02 -16.83
N THR A 506 6.54 -9.79 -16.38
CA THR A 506 7.41 -10.56 -17.27
C THR A 506 6.63 -11.66 -17.99
N SER A 507 5.69 -12.31 -17.29
CA SER A 507 4.86 -13.38 -17.82
C SER A 507 3.86 -12.88 -18.86
N ILE A 508 3.27 -11.70 -18.65
CA ILE A 508 2.38 -11.04 -19.63
C ILE A 508 3.15 -10.65 -20.89
N GLU A 509 4.33 -10.03 -20.73
CA GLU A 509 5.18 -9.67 -21.88
C GLU A 509 5.58 -10.90 -22.69
N PHE A 510 5.95 -11.99 -22.00
CA PHE A 510 6.27 -13.27 -22.62
C PHE A 510 5.06 -13.85 -23.38
N ALA A 511 3.90 -13.97 -22.72
CA ALA A 511 2.70 -14.52 -23.33
C ALA A 511 2.23 -13.70 -24.56
N ASN A 512 2.36 -12.37 -24.52
CA ASN A 512 2.03 -11.48 -25.63
C ASN A 512 3.01 -11.57 -26.80
N ALA A 513 4.30 -11.73 -26.53
CA ALA A 513 5.31 -11.76 -27.58
C ALA A 513 5.15 -12.98 -28.49
N TRP A 514 4.86 -14.15 -27.91
CA TRP A 514 4.53 -15.34 -28.69
C TRP A 514 3.05 -15.38 -29.13
N GLY A 515 2.10 -14.87 -28.34
CA GLY A 515 0.70 -14.73 -28.75
C GLY A 515 -0.10 -16.04 -28.84
N ALA A 516 0.38 -17.13 -28.21
CA ALA A 516 -0.32 -18.42 -28.18
C ALA A 516 -1.58 -18.41 -27.32
N VAL A 517 -1.56 -17.69 -26.20
CA VAL A 517 -2.71 -17.59 -25.28
C VAL A 517 -3.91 -16.96 -25.99
N SER A 518 -3.74 -15.78 -26.60
CA SER A 518 -4.81 -15.10 -27.33
C SER A 518 -5.30 -15.93 -28.52
N ALA A 519 -4.39 -16.59 -29.25
CA ALA A 519 -4.77 -17.45 -30.38
C ALA A 519 -5.64 -18.63 -29.94
N MET A 520 -5.23 -19.31 -28.87
CA MET A 520 -5.95 -20.45 -28.33
C MET A 520 -7.28 -20.05 -27.69
N HIS A 521 -7.36 -18.88 -27.05
CA HIS A 521 -8.62 -18.33 -26.57
C HIS A 521 -9.62 -18.10 -27.71
N GLN A 522 -9.19 -17.47 -28.80
CA GLN A 522 -10.05 -17.20 -29.97
C GLN A 522 -10.52 -18.51 -30.61
N LEU A 523 -9.62 -19.48 -30.76
CA LEU A 523 -9.99 -20.82 -31.25
C LEU A 523 -11.00 -21.51 -30.32
N ASP A 524 -10.74 -21.53 -29.02
CA ASP A 524 -11.62 -22.16 -28.02
C ASP A 524 -13.01 -21.52 -27.99
N THR A 525 -13.09 -20.19 -28.12
CA THR A 525 -14.35 -19.44 -28.19
C THR A 525 -15.17 -19.84 -29.41
N VAL A 526 -14.55 -19.85 -30.60
CA VAL A 526 -15.21 -20.24 -31.87
C VAL A 526 -15.73 -21.67 -31.78
N VAL A 527 -14.88 -22.56 -31.28
CA VAL A 527 -15.16 -23.99 -31.14
C VAL A 527 -16.33 -24.22 -30.18
N THR A 528 -16.29 -23.63 -28.98
CA THR A 528 -17.33 -23.78 -27.95
C THR A 528 -18.68 -23.23 -28.44
N ARG A 529 -18.70 -22.08 -29.10
CA ARG A 529 -19.92 -21.48 -29.67
C ARG A 529 -20.55 -22.37 -30.76
N ARG A 530 -19.74 -22.97 -31.64
CA ARG A 530 -20.26 -23.89 -32.67
C ARG A 530 -20.85 -25.18 -32.10
N ILE A 531 -20.23 -25.78 -31.08
CA ILE A 531 -20.80 -26.96 -30.42
C ILE A 531 -22.17 -26.61 -29.86
N TRP A 532 -22.26 -25.51 -29.12
CA TRP A 532 -23.48 -25.12 -28.44
C TRP A 532 -24.65 -25.00 -29.42
N ILE A 533 -24.42 -24.47 -30.62
CA ILE A 533 -25.44 -24.43 -31.68
C ILE A 533 -25.79 -25.82 -32.22
N LYS A 534 -24.79 -26.66 -32.51
CA LYS A 534 -25.01 -27.97 -33.13
C LYS A 534 -25.68 -28.98 -32.20
N THR A 535 -25.33 -28.96 -30.91
CA THR A 535 -25.75 -30.01 -29.97
C THR A 535 -26.76 -29.50 -28.93
N ARG A 536 -26.97 -28.18 -28.83
CA ARG A 536 -27.71 -27.52 -27.72
C ARG A 536 -27.18 -27.91 -26.34
N ARG A 537 -25.97 -28.49 -26.26
CA ARG A 537 -25.30 -28.92 -25.04
C ARG A 537 -24.06 -28.07 -24.83
N ARG A 538 -23.81 -27.67 -23.57
CA ARG A 538 -22.51 -27.13 -23.18
C ARG A 538 -21.48 -28.26 -23.21
N LEU A 539 -20.23 -27.93 -23.54
CA LEU A 539 -19.10 -28.80 -23.28
C LEU A 539 -19.09 -29.18 -21.79
N GLU A 540 -19.03 -30.47 -21.48
CA GLU A 540 -18.94 -30.95 -20.10
C GLU A 540 -17.61 -30.57 -19.44
N VAL A 541 -16.53 -30.46 -20.23
CA VAL A 541 -15.19 -30.13 -19.73
C VAL A 541 -14.86 -28.66 -19.97
N LYS A 542 -14.78 -27.88 -18.89
CA LYS A 542 -14.34 -26.47 -18.90
C LYS A 542 -12.81 -26.36 -18.95
N TRP A 543 -12.30 -25.33 -19.62
CA TRP A 543 -10.88 -24.98 -19.57
C TRP A 543 -10.66 -23.96 -18.46
N THR A 544 -10.58 -24.44 -17.22
CA THR A 544 -10.58 -23.59 -16.02
C THR A 544 -9.57 -22.46 -16.07
N ASP A 545 -8.30 -22.73 -16.42
CA ASP A 545 -7.26 -21.69 -16.51
C ASP A 545 -7.58 -20.61 -17.55
N MET A 546 -8.14 -21.00 -18.71
CA MET A 546 -8.52 -20.06 -19.77
C MET A 546 -9.75 -19.24 -19.35
N ASP A 547 -10.71 -19.86 -18.67
CA ASP A 547 -11.90 -19.17 -18.13
C ASP A 547 -11.50 -18.14 -17.05
N ILE A 548 -10.55 -18.49 -16.17
CA ILE A 548 -9.94 -17.58 -15.20
C ILE A 548 -9.28 -16.41 -15.92
N MET A 549 -8.41 -16.69 -16.89
CA MET A 549 -7.73 -15.65 -17.68
C MET A 549 -8.73 -14.69 -18.34
N VAL A 550 -9.78 -15.21 -18.99
CA VAL A 550 -10.82 -14.41 -19.66
C VAL A 550 -11.59 -13.56 -18.66
N SER A 551 -11.86 -14.07 -17.46
CA SER A 551 -12.55 -13.30 -16.42
C SER A 551 -11.75 -12.08 -15.97
N MET A 552 -10.42 -12.21 -15.85
CA MET A 552 -9.54 -11.11 -15.42
C MET A 552 -9.26 -10.10 -16.55
N GLN A 553 -8.97 -10.59 -17.75
CA GLN A 553 -8.46 -9.74 -18.84
C GLN A 553 -9.53 -8.93 -19.57
N ASP A 554 -10.82 -9.20 -19.33
CA ASP A 554 -11.99 -8.74 -20.09
C ASP A 554 -11.91 -9.13 -21.59
N TRP A 555 -12.98 -9.77 -22.09
CA TRP A 555 -13.08 -10.21 -23.47
C TRP A 555 -12.92 -9.06 -24.47
N LYS A 556 -13.29 -7.82 -24.09
CA LYS A 556 -13.14 -6.62 -24.93
C LYS A 556 -11.69 -6.31 -25.29
N ASN A 557 -10.73 -6.86 -24.54
CA ASN A 557 -9.31 -6.67 -24.78
C ASN A 557 -8.71 -7.72 -25.71
N LEU A 558 -9.36 -8.87 -25.88
CA LEU A 558 -8.90 -9.97 -26.73
C LEU A 558 -9.54 -9.95 -28.13
N TRP A 559 -10.65 -9.22 -28.30
CA TRP A 559 -11.40 -9.08 -29.54
C TRP A 559 -11.48 -7.62 -30.01
N VAL A 560 -11.62 -7.41 -31.33
CA VAL A 560 -11.82 -6.08 -31.92
C VAL A 560 -13.30 -5.92 -32.23
N GLY A 561 -14.05 -5.37 -31.26
CA GLY A 561 -15.51 -5.22 -31.32
C GLY A 561 -16.26 -6.38 -30.64
N PRO A 562 -17.60 -6.46 -30.80
CA PRO A 562 -18.40 -7.55 -30.24
C PRO A 562 -17.98 -8.90 -30.84
N VAL A 563 -17.98 -9.96 -30.04
CA VAL A 563 -17.62 -11.30 -30.53
C VAL A 563 -18.62 -11.74 -31.61
N PRO A 564 -18.18 -12.15 -32.81
CA PRO A 564 -19.07 -12.46 -33.94
C PRO A 564 -20.09 -13.53 -33.60
N GLU A 565 -21.20 -13.49 -34.32
CA GLU A 565 -22.21 -14.53 -34.23
C GLU A 565 -21.59 -15.89 -34.63
N PRO A 566 -21.97 -17.00 -34.00
CA PRO A 566 -21.27 -18.28 -34.19
C PRO A 566 -21.28 -18.84 -35.62
N HIS A 567 -22.18 -18.37 -36.48
CA HIS A 567 -22.27 -18.74 -37.89
C HIS A 567 -21.39 -17.85 -38.79
N ASP A 568 -20.95 -16.69 -38.30
CA ASP A 568 -20.13 -15.71 -39.02
C ASP A 568 -18.63 -16.04 -38.92
N MET A 569 -18.21 -17.08 -39.65
CA MET A 569 -16.80 -17.50 -39.72
C MET A 569 -15.90 -16.44 -40.37
N GLU A 570 -16.45 -15.62 -41.28
CA GLU A 570 -15.74 -14.51 -41.89
C GLU A 570 -15.46 -13.39 -40.87
N GLY A 571 -16.43 -13.07 -40.02
CA GLY A 571 -16.26 -12.16 -38.88
C GLY A 571 -15.19 -12.62 -37.91
N PHE A 572 -15.14 -13.92 -37.57
CA PHE A 572 -14.08 -14.46 -36.71
C PHE A 572 -12.68 -14.34 -37.34
N TRP A 573 -12.56 -14.66 -38.63
CA TRP A 573 -11.29 -14.50 -39.34
C TRP A 573 -10.86 -13.03 -39.43
N LYS A 574 -11.79 -12.13 -39.75
CA LYS A 574 -11.56 -10.68 -39.80
C LYS A 574 -11.09 -10.14 -38.46
N GLN A 575 -11.74 -10.51 -37.36
CA GLN A 575 -11.33 -10.07 -36.02
C GLN A 575 -9.98 -10.64 -35.59
N TRP A 576 -9.65 -11.88 -35.97
CA TRP A 576 -8.32 -12.45 -35.74
C TRP A 576 -7.23 -11.62 -36.44
N CYS A 577 -7.46 -11.20 -37.69
CA CYS A 577 -6.54 -10.32 -38.42
C CYS A 577 -6.38 -8.96 -37.71
N PHE A 578 -7.49 -8.35 -37.29
CA PHE A 578 -7.49 -7.06 -36.60
C PHE A 578 -6.81 -7.12 -35.22
N SER A 579 -7.04 -8.18 -34.45
CA SER A 579 -6.39 -8.34 -33.14
C SER A 579 -4.87 -8.43 -33.25
N ARG A 580 -4.33 -8.75 -34.43
CA ARG A 580 -2.88 -8.83 -34.69
C ARG A 580 -2.31 -7.56 -35.33
N GLY A 581 -3.09 -6.48 -35.42
CA GLY A 581 -2.64 -5.18 -35.93
C GLY A 581 -2.85 -4.97 -37.44
N THR A 582 -3.60 -5.85 -38.11
CA THR A 582 -3.99 -5.62 -39.53
C THR A 582 -5.01 -4.48 -39.58
N SER A 583 -4.76 -3.44 -40.37
CA SER A 583 -5.73 -2.36 -40.57
C SER A 583 -6.91 -2.80 -41.45
N ALA A 584 -8.02 -2.05 -41.43
CA ALA A 584 -9.17 -2.35 -42.28
C ALA A 584 -8.82 -2.23 -43.79
N SER A 585 -7.98 -1.25 -44.14
CA SER A 585 -7.47 -1.07 -45.51
C SER A 585 -6.56 -2.21 -45.94
N ASP A 586 -5.67 -2.68 -45.05
CA ASP A 586 -4.79 -3.82 -45.34
C ASP A 586 -5.58 -5.12 -45.44
N PHE A 587 -6.62 -5.28 -44.63
CA PHE A 587 -7.51 -6.44 -44.73
C PHE A 587 -8.25 -6.47 -46.08
N ALA A 588 -8.73 -5.31 -46.55
CA ALA A 588 -9.35 -5.22 -47.87
C ALA A 588 -8.35 -5.53 -49.00
N SER A 589 -7.09 -5.08 -48.87
CA SER A 589 -6.03 -5.32 -49.87
C SER A 589 -5.52 -6.76 -49.87
N LEU A 590 -5.61 -7.49 -48.74
CA LEU A 590 -5.22 -8.90 -48.64
C LEU A 590 -6.04 -9.83 -49.56
N ARG A 591 -7.23 -9.43 -50.02
CA ARG A 591 -8.12 -10.23 -50.91
C ARG A 591 -8.26 -11.70 -50.46
N GLY A 592 -8.39 -11.95 -49.16
CA GLY A 592 -8.50 -13.31 -48.64
C GLY A 592 -7.18 -14.01 -48.31
N LYS A 593 -6.01 -13.37 -48.45
CA LYS A 593 -4.71 -13.90 -48.03
C LYS A 593 -4.49 -13.70 -46.52
N LEU A 594 -3.60 -14.51 -45.93
CA LEU A 594 -3.14 -14.28 -44.56
C LEU A 594 -2.21 -13.07 -44.52
N PRO A 595 -2.28 -12.23 -43.47
CA PRO A 595 -1.25 -11.24 -43.22
C PRO A 595 0.11 -11.92 -43.06
N ILE A 596 1.16 -11.32 -43.62
CA ILE A 596 2.53 -11.83 -43.55
C ILE A 596 2.99 -11.72 -42.08
N SER A 597 3.55 -12.80 -41.52
CA SER A 597 4.12 -12.77 -40.18
C SER A 597 5.23 -11.71 -40.10
N GLY A 598 5.12 -10.76 -39.17
CA GLY A 598 6.14 -9.72 -38.95
C GLY A 598 5.84 -8.35 -39.56
N THR A 599 4.82 -8.19 -40.41
CA THR A 599 4.38 -6.86 -40.89
C THR A 599 3.48 -6.18 -39.84
N ARG A 600 4.02 -5.89 -38.64
CA ARG A 600 3.35 -4.98 -37.70
C ARG A 600 3.52 -3.57 -38.26
N GLN A 601 2.43 -2.85 -38.50
CA GLN A 601 2.55 -1.42 -38.78
C GLN A 601 3.15 -0.70 -37.55
N PRO A 602 4.15 0.18 -37.74
CA PRO A 602 4.61 1.07 -36.67
C PRO A 602 3.43 1.88 -36.15
N GLY A 603 3.11 1.75 -34.85
CA GLY A 603 2.02 2.50 -34.20
C GLY A 603 0.75 1.71 -33.86
N ASN A 604 0.58 0.46 -34.34
CA ASN A 604 -0.55 -0.39 -33.94
C ASN A 604 -0.07 -1.76 -33.42
N PRO A 605 0.22 -1.89 -32.10
CA PRO A 605 0.85 -3.11 -31.54
C PRO A 605 -0.07 -4.36 -31.53
N GLY A 606 -1.31 -4.25 -32.01
CA GLY A 606 -2.32 -5.29 -31.87
C GLY A 606 -2.92 -5.35 -30.46
N ARG A 607 -3.90 -6.23 -30.27
CA ARG A 607 -4.52 -6.53 -28.98
C ARG A 607 -3.70 -7.59 -28.26
N GLY A 608 -3.56 -7.46 -26.95
CA GLY A 608 -2.81 -8.38 -26.10
C GLY A 608 -3.30 -8.34 -24.66
N LEU A 609 -2.77 -9.27 -23.87
CA LEU A 609 -3.00 -9.33 -22.43
C LEU A 609 -2.47 -8.06 -21.77
N ARG A 610 -3.22 -7.51 -20.81
CA ARG A 610 -2.85 -6.34 -20.04
C ARG A 610 -2.09 -6.73 -18.78
N GLN A 611 -1.19 -5.85 -18.35
CA GLN A 611 -0.60 -5.92 -17.02
C GLN A 611 -1.64 -5.47 -16.00
N LEU A 612 -2.29 -6.45 -15.40
CA LEU A 612 -3.11 -6.31 -14.19
C LEU A 612 -2.25 -6.64 -12.94
N PRO A 613 -2.77 -6.63 -11.72
CA PRO A 613 -3.85 -5.77 -11.28
C PRO A 613 -3.35 -4.32 -11.00
N PRO A 614 -4.21 -3.31 -11.17
CA PRO A 614 -3.82 -1.90 -11.24
C PRO A 614 -3.13 -1.35 -9.97
N VAL A 615 -3.64 -1.66 -8.78
CA VAL A 615 -3.10 -1.08 -7.54
C VAL A 615 -1.75 -1.70 -7.19
N SER A 616 -1.59 -3.01 -7.33
CA SER A 616 -0.30 -3.68 -7.09
C SER A 616 0.77 -3.21 -8.08
N MET A 617 0.39 -3.04 -9.35
CA MET A 617 1.30 -2.51 -10.37
C MET A 617 1.69 -1.04 -10.13
N LEU A 618 0.81 -0.23 -9.51
CA LEU A 618 1.16 1.12 -9.06
C LEU A 618 2.31 1.10 -8.02
N PHE A 619 2.31 0.12 -7.11
CA PHE A 619 3.34 0.02 -6.07
C PHE A 619 4.64 -0.65 -6.54
N ARG A 620 4.63 -1.34 -7.69
CA ARG A 620 5.84 -1.93 -8.27
C ARG A 620 6.95 -0.90 -8.50
N GLY A 621 6.65 0.22 -9.16
CA GLY A 621 7.62 1.29 -9.42
C GLY A 621 7.93 2.17 -8.20
N ARG A 622 7.07 2.13 -7.16
CA ARG A 622 7.24 2.93 -5.93
C ARG A 622 8.17 2.27 -4.91
N LEU A 623 8.13 0.94 -4.84
CA LEU A 623 8.93 0.15 -3.89
C LEU A 623 10.27 -0.29 -4.49
N GLY A 624 10.33 -0.44 -5.82
CA GLY A 624 11.52 -0.83 -6.57
C GLY A 624 12.31 0.36 -7.16
N THR A 625 13.41 0.06 -7.84
CA THR A 625 14.21 1.05 -8.58
C THR A 625 13.80 1.09 -10.05
N ASP A 626 13.00 2.08 -10.44
CA ASP A 626 12.92 2.48 -11.84
C ASP A 626 14.22 3.21 -12.23
N ALA A 627 14.57 3.17 -13.52
CA ALA A 627 15.89 3.43 -14.13
C ALA A 627 16.59 4.78 -13.84
N LEU A 628 16.05 5.60 -12.93
CA LEU A 628 16.61 6.88 -12.50
C LEU A 628 17.20 6.86 -11.07
N GLY A 629 17.09 5.74 -10.34
CA GLY A 629 17.60 5.66 -8.98
C GLY A 629 16.78 6.51 -8.00
N HIS A 630 16.33 5.88 -6.92
CA HIS A 630 15.87 6.55 -5.70
C HIS A 630 14.67 7.50 -5.78
N ALA A 631 13.91 7.61 -6.88
CA ALA A 631 12.71 8.44 -6.88
C ALA A 631 11.63 7.83 -5.96
N ARG A 632 11.65 8.22 -4.68
CA ARG A 632 10.57 8.02 -3.72
C ARG A 632 9.37 8.84 -4.22
N ILE A 633 8.56 8.25 -5.09
CA ILE A 633 7.43 8.96 -5.70
C ILE A 633 6.33 9.07 -4.65
N ASN A 634 5.97 10.29 -4.25
CA ASN A 634 4.84 10.54 -3.35
C ASN A 634 3.52 10.05 -3.96
N LEU A 635 2.61 9.54 -3.12
CA LEU A 635 1.22 9.29 -3.58
C LEU A 635 0.60 10.61 -4.04
N THR A 636 0.22 10.68 -5.32
CA THR A 636 -0.49 11.83 -5.89
C THR A 636 -1.99 11.72 -5.65
N GLN A 637 -2.74 12.82 -5.81
CA GLN A 637 -4.19 12.76 -5.73
C GLN A 637 -4.80 11.80 -6.78
N LYS A 638 -4.14 11.64 -7.94
CA LYS A 638 -4.56 10.68 -8.96
C LYS A 638 -4.40 9.23 -8.46
N ASP A 639 -3.31 8.95 -7.76
CA ASP A 639 -3.05 7.63 -7.19
C ASP A 639 -4.04 7.29 -6.08
N VAL A 640 -4.35 8.26 -5.21
CA VAL A 640 -5.39 8.10 -4.17
C VAL A 640 -6.75 7.81 -4.80
N LYS A 641 -7.13 8.53 -5.87
CA LYS A 641 -8.36 8.23 -6.63
C LYS A 641 -8.33 6.82 -7.23
N HIS A 642 -7.17 6.38 -7.69
CA HIS A 642 -7.02 5.06 -8.28
C HIS A 642 -7.19 3.94 -7.25
N ILE A 643 -6.60 4.11 -6.05
CA ILE A 643 -6.75 3.18 -4.92
C ILE A 643 -8.22 3.10 -4.46
N ILE A 644 -8.89 4.25 -4.35
CA ILE A 644 -10.29 4.33 -3.89
C ILE A 644 -11.28 3.90 -4.97
N GLY A 645 -10.91 4.04 -6.25
CA GLY A 645 -11.78 3.79 -7.39
C GLY A 645 -12.44 2.40 -7.38
N LYS A 646 -13.53 2.27 -8.13
CA LYS A 646 -14.10 0.95 -8.41
C LYS A 646 -13.05 0.11 -9.13
N GLY A 647 -12.60 -0.94 -8.45
CA GLY A 647 -11.73 -1.94 -9.05
C GLY A 647 -12.62 -2.99 -9.70
N GLU A 648 -12.39 -3.29 -10.97
CA GLU A 648 -12.97 -4.45 -11.65
C GLU A 648 -12.16 -5.72 -11.30
N SER A 649 -11.81 -5.91 -10.03
CA SER A 649 -11.08 -7.10 -9.60
C SER A 649 -12.05 -8.26 -9.53
N VAL A 650 -11.71 -9.34 -10.23
CA VAL A 650 -12.44 -10.62 -10.06
C VAL A 650 -12.08 -11.15 -8.68
N GLU A 651 -13.09 -11.47 -7.86
CA GLU A 651 -12.83 -12.11 -6.57
C GLU A 651 -12.28 -13.51 -6.79
N ILE A 652 -10.96 -13.61 -6.63
CA ILE A 652 -10.18 -14.82 -6.74
C ILE A 652 -9.78 -15.24 -5.33
N GLU A 653 -10.22 -16.40 -4.91
CA GLU A 653 -9.80 -16.98 -3.63
C GLU A 653 -8.58 -17.89 -3.88
N LEU A 654 -7.58 -17.74 -3.02
CA LEU A 654 -6.40 -18.60 -3.01
C LEU A 654 -6.57 -19.63 -1.89
N THR A 655 -6.84 -20.88 -2.25
CA THR A 655 -6.87 -21.99 -1.29
C THR A 655 -5.52 -22.69 -1.26
N GLY A 656 -5.01 -22.95 -0.06
CA GLY A 656 -3.72 -23.62 0.14
C GLY A 656 -3.86 -25.11 -0.13
N ASP A 657 -3.40 -25.57 -1.29
CA ASP A 657 -3.32 -27.00 -1.61
C ASP A 657 -1.89 -27.48 -1.31
N LEU A 658 -1.66 -27.83 -0.04
CA LEU A 658 -0.34 -28.25 0.47
C LEU A 658 0.00 -29.71 0.11
N SER A 659 -0.94 -30.45 -0.47
CA SER A 659 -0.79 -31.87 -0.81
C SER A 659 -0.80 -32.06 -2.32
N GLY A 660 0.40 -32.11 -2.93
CA GLY A 660 0.57 -32.71 -4.26
C GLY A 660 0.79 -31.76 -5.45
N ALA A 661 0.98 -30.46 -5.24
CA ALA A 661 1.39 -29.57 -6.33
C ALA A 661 2.74 -30.02 -6.92
N SER A 662 2.79 -30.24 -8.24
CA SER A 662 4.07 -30.47 -8.92
C SER A 662 5.01 -29.29 -8.66
N SER A 663 6.32 -29.55 -8.57
CA SER A 663 7.27 -28.55 -8.05
C SER A 663 7.35 -27.24 -8.85
N SER A 664 6.74 -27.15 -10.03
CA SER A 664 6.72 -25.97 -10.90
C SER A 664 5.35 -25.27 -11.01
N ALA A 665 4.32 -25.77 -10.32
CA ALA A 665 3.00 -25.14 -10.29
C ALA A 665 2.90 -24.04 -9.21
N CYS A 666 1.95 -23.12 -9.38
CA CYS A 666 1.64 -22.12 -8.37
C CYS A 666 1.30 -22.83 -7.04
N PRO A 667 1.86 -22.39 -5.89
CA PRO A 667 1.65 -23.04 -4.60
C PRO A 667 0.23 -22.84 -4.03
N TYR A 668 -0.63 -22.10 -4.73
CA TYR A 668 -2.01 -21.83 -4.34
C TYR A 668 -2.95 -22.21 -5.47
N LYS A 669 -4.10 -22.77 -5.10
CA LYS A 669 -5.17 -23.04 -6.02
C LYS A 669 -6.00 -21.77 -6.21
N ILE A 670 -6.29 -21.45 -7.46
CA ILE A 670 -7.00 -20.24 -7.88
C ILE A 670 -8.44 -20.62 -8.20
N GLU A 671 -9.40 -20.13 -7.41
CA GLU A 671 -10.83 -20.37 -7.63
C GLU A 671 -11.60 -19.06 -7.85
N ILE A 672 -12.50 -19.04 -8.84
CA ILE A 672 -13.38 -17.90 -9.12
C ILE A 672 -14.67 -18.08 -8.32
N HIS A 673 -14.96 -17.16 -7.41
CA HIS A 673 -16.25 -17.10 -6.74
C HIS A 673 -17.10 -15.95 -7.29
N LYS A 674 -18.33 -16.26 -7.73
CA LYS A 674 -19.36 -15.23 -7.99
C LYS A 674 -20.20 -15.07 -6.72
N GLN A 675 -19.89 -14.08 -5.88
CA GLN A 675 -20.79 -13.75 -4.76
C GLN A 675 -22.09 -13.09 -5.23
N PRO A 676 -23.21 -13.27 -4.50
CA PRO A 676 -24.47 -12.61 -4.79
C PRO A 676 -24.36 -11.08 -4.67
N ALA A 677 -25.15 -10.36 -5.47
CA ALA A 677 -25.13 -8.90 -5.60
C ALA A 677 -25.28 -8.12 -4.27
N ALA A 678 -25.82 -8.75 -3.21
CA ALA A 678 -25.97 -8.14 -1.89
C ALA A 678 -24.62 -7.86 -1.18
N SER A 679 -23.59 -8.68 -1.42
CA SER A 679 -22.25 -8.51 -0.83
C SER A 679 -21.42 -7.42 -1.52
N GLN A 680 -21.80 -7.03 -2.74
CA GLN A 680 -21.15 -5.95 -3.48
C GLN A 680 -21.52 -4.58 -2.90
N ALA A 681 -22.67 -4.43 -2.23
CA ALA A 681 -23.11 -3.17 -1.65
C ALA A 681 -22.25 -2.74 -0.46
N SER A 682 -21.72 -3.67 0.35
CA SER A 682 -20.94 -3.36 1.57
C SER A 682 -19.48 -3.02 1.31
N ARG A 683 -18.93 -3.36 0.13
CA ARG A 683 -17.55 -2.98 -0.29
C ARG A 683 -17.49 -1.66 -1.05
N ASN A 684 -18.64 -1.07 -1.34
CA ASN A 684 -18.76 0.14 -2.14
C ASN A 684 -18.94 1.36 -1.23
N LEU A 685 -17.84 1.90 -0.70
CA LEU A 685 -17.84 3.33 -0.37
C LEU A 685 -17.99 4.08 -1.70
N LYS A 686 -19.17 4.65 -1.95
CA LYS A 686 -19.40 5.46 -3.15
C LYS A 686 -18.38 6.59 -3.13
N SER A 687 -17.53 6.70 -4.15
CA SER A 687 -16.51 7.75 -4.24
C SER A 687 -17.09 9.17 -4.27
N SER A 688 -18.42 9.30 -4.42
CA SER A 688 -19.17 10.54 -4.32
C SER A 688 -19.41 11.01 -2.87
N ASP A 689 -19.33 10.11 -1.89
CA ASP A 689 -19.82 10.35 -0.53
C ASP A 689 -18.67 10.67 0.44
N ILE A 690 -17.42 10.30 0.12
CA ILE A 690 -16.23 10.66 0.90
C ILE A 690 -15.61 11.92 0.30
N LYS A 691 -15.83 13.08 0.93
CA LYS A 691 -15.17 14.34 0.53
C LYS A 691 -13.82 14.56 1.22
N VAL A 692 -13.58 13.88 2.35
CA VAL A 692 -12.35 13.93 3.15
C VAL A 692 -12.04 12.52 3.64
N LEU A 693 -10.80 12.07 3.43
CA LEU A 693 -10.34 10.73 3.81
C LEU A 693 -9.22 10.86 4.84
N SER A 694 -9.31 10.10 5.94
CA SER A 694 -8.22 10.03 6.92
C SER A 694 -7.08 9.11 6.42
N PRO A 695 -5.82 9.34 6.83
CA PRO A 695 -4.69 8.44 6.55
C PRO A 695 -4.97 6.98 6.90
N THR A 696 -5.64 6.74 8.03
CA THR A 696 -6.01 5.41 8.52
C THR A 696 -7.00 4.70 7.60
N ASN A 697 -8.03 5.42 7.13
CA ASN A 697 -9.02 4.84 6.22
C ASN A 697 -8.38 4.50 4.87
N LEU A 698 -7.44 5.32 4.39
CA LEU A 698 -6.71 5.05 3.16
C LEU A 698 -5.92 3.74 3.23
N ILE A 699 -5.16 3.50 4.30
CA ILE A 699 -4.36 2.27 4.43
C ILE A 699 -5.23 1.02 4.59
N GLN A 700 -6.42 1.12 5.21
CA GLN A 700 -7.37 0.03 5.30
C GLN A 700 -7.96 -0.34 3.93
N ILE A 701 -8.39 0.66 3.17
CA ILE A 701 -8.88 0.47 1.79
C ILE A 701 -7.76 -0.12 0.94
N LEU A 702 -6.53 0.40 1.05
CA LEU A 702 -5.38 -0.09 0.31
C LEU A 702 -5.10 -1.56 0.62
N ALA A 703 -5.05 -1.95 1.90
CA ALA A 703 -4.82 -3.34 2.29
C ALA A 703 -5.92 -4.27 1.74
N GLN A 704 -7.18 -3.83 1.73
CA GLN A 704 -8.29 -4.60 1.15
C GLN A 704 -8.18 -4.72 -0.38
N LYS A 705 -7.82 -3.65 -1.07
CA LYS A 705 -7.64 -3.64 -2.54
C LYS A 705 -6.50 -4.56 -2.96
N LEU A 706 -5.33 -4.40 -2.35
CA LEU A 706 -4.17 -5.27 -2.62
C LEU A 706 -4.47 -6.74 -2.32
N GLN A 707 -5.26 -7.01 -1.27
CA GLN A 707 -5.71 -8.37 -0.99
C GLN A 707 -6.65 -8.90 -2.09
N GLY A 708 -7.60 -8.11 -2.58
CA GLY A 708 -8.49 -8.52 -3.68
C GLY A 708 -7.75 -8.79 -4.99
N GLU A 709 -6.61 -8.14 -5.18
CA GLU A 709 -5.75 -8.26 -6.36
C GLU A 709 -4.76 -9.44 -6.30
N ILE A 710 -4.62 -10.09 -5.14
CA ILE A 710 -3.57 -11.09 -4.91
C ILE A 710 -3.70 -12.30 -5.85
N GLY A 711 -4.93 -12.70 -6.18
CA GLY A 711 -5.20 -13.83 -7.05
C GLY A 711 -4.74 -13.59 -8.49
N GLU A 712 -4.83 -12.34 -8.97
CA GLU A 712 -4.36 -11.95 -10.30
C GLU A 712 -2.84 -12.02 -10.40
N LEU A 713 -2.13 -11.62 -9.34
CA LEU A 713 -0.67 -11.70 -9.26
C LEU A 713 -0.15 -13.15 -9.21
N HIS A 714 -0.93 -14.08 -8.69
CA HIS A 714 -0.55 -15.50 -8.59
C HIS A 714 -0.90 -16.30 -9.85
N PHE A 715 -1.61 -15.70 -10.82
CA PHE A 715 -1.97 -16.41 -12.04
C PHE A 715 -0.76 -16.63 -12.96
N ASP A 716 -0.46 -17.90 -13.21
CA ASP A 716 0.71 -18.29 -14.00
C ASP A 716 0.44 -18.20 -15.52
N TYR A 717 0.62 -17.01 -16.09
CA TYR A 717 0.52 -16.79 -17.53
C TYR A 717 1.58 -17.59 -18.33
N THR A 718 2.73 -17.91 -17.74
CA THR A 718 3.76 -18.72 -18.44
C THR A 718 3.34 -20.18 -18.56
N LEU A 719 2.75 -20.75 -17.51
CA LEU A 719 2.19 -22.09 -17.56
C LEU A 719 1.01 -22.18 -18.52
N LEU A 720 0.09 -21.19 -18.50
CA LEU A 720 -0.99 -21.12 -19.48
C LEU A 720 -0.43 -21.05 -20.91
N HIS A 721 0.61 -20.23 -21.11
CA HIS A 721 1.30 -20.14 -22.39
C HIS A 721 1.88 -21.49 -22.83
N GLN A 722 2.63 -22.18 -21.98
CA GLN A 722 3.22 -23.49 -22.28
C GLN A 722 2.16 -24.53 -22.65
N LYS A 723 1.04 -24.58 -21.92
CA LYS A 723 -0.12 -25.43 -22.24
C LYS A 723 -0.68 -25.09 -23.63
N CYS A 724 -0.92 -23.81 -23.90
CA CYS A 724 -1.40 -23.34 -25.21
C CYS A 724 -0.42 -23.67 -26.35
N TRP A 725 0.88 -23.52 -26.11
CA TRP A 725 1.93 -23.83 -27.09
C TRP A 725 1.97 -25.32 -27.43
N SER A 726 1.93 -26.17 -26.40
CA SER A 726 1.88 -27.63 -26.55
C SER A 726 0.64 -28.08 -27.33
N ASP A 727 -0.53 -27.52 -26.99
CA ASP A 727 -1.78 -27.77 -27.71
C ASP A 727 -1.65 -27.36 -29.18
N LEU A 728 -1.15 -26.16 -29.48
CA LEU A 728 -0.94 -25.71 -30.86
C LEU A 728 0.04 -26.62 -31.62
N GLY A 729 1.11 -27.10 -30.97
CA GLY A 729 2.08 -28.01 -31.55
C GLY A 729 1.45 -29.37 -31.89
N TYR A 730 0.58 -29.88 -31.02
CA TYR A 730 -0.23 -31.07 -31.29
C TYR A 730 -1.18 -30.85 -32.46
N LEU A 731 -1.84 -29.70 -32.51
CA LEU A 731 -2.73 -29.33 -33.60
C LEU A 731 -2.00 -29.25 -34.94
N ARG A 732 -0.81 -28.62 -34.97
CA ARG A 732 0.03 -28.56 -36.17
C ARG A 732 0.31 -29.96 -36.71
N ARG A 733 0.83 -30.88 -35.87
CA ARG A 733 1.11 -32.27 -36.27
C ARG A 733 -0.11 -32.99 -36.84
N LYS A 734 -1.31 -32.69 -36.31
CA LYS A 734 -2.57 -33.27 -36.81
C LYS A 734 -3.01 -32.66 -38.14
N PHE A 735 -2.70 -31.40 -38.41
CA PHE A 735 -3.07 -30.72 -39.65
C PHE A 735 -1.98 -30.70 -40.72
N ASP A 736 -0.75 -31.09 -40.41
CA ASP A 736 0.35 -31.14 -41.38
C ASP A 736 -0.05 -31.89 -42.64
N GLN A 737 -0.69 -33.06 -42.49
CA GLN A 737 -1.20 -33.84 -43.62
C GLN A 737 -2.36 -33.16 -44.38
N TYR A 738 -3.23 -32.42 -43.68
CA TYR A 738 -4.39 -31.76 -44.30
C TYR A 738 -4.01 -30.47 -45.05
N PHE A 739 -3.06 -29.69 -44.52
CA PHE A 739 -2.60 -28.47 -45.16
C PHE A 739 -1.54 -28.72 -46.24
N SER A 740 -0.75 -29.80 -46.14
CA SER A 740 0.19 -30.20 -47.20
C SER A 740 -0.53 -30.57 -48.50
N GLU A 741 -1.60 -31.37 -48.40
CA GLU A 741 -2.47 -31.77 -49.51
C GLU A 741 -3.20 -30.55 -50.10
N ALA A 742 -3.76 -29.69 -49.25
CA ALA A 742 -4.50 -28.50 -49.68
C ALA A 742 -3.61 -27.44 -50.36
N ASN A 743 -2.35 -27.26 -49.96
CA ASN A 743 -1.46 -26.26 -50.57
C ASN A 743 -0.63 -26.81 -51.74
N GLY A 744 -0.94 -28.02 -52.23
CA GLY A 744 -0.26 -28.62 -53.38
C GLY A 744 1.22 -28.88 -53.11
N ASN A 745 1.55 -29.45 -51.95
CA ASN A 745 2.91 -29.78 -51.51
C ASN A 745 3.89 -28.60 -51.40
N LYS A 746 3.43 -27.34 -51.46
CA LYS A 746 4.25 -26.20 -51.02
C LYS A 746 4.21 -26.09 -49.49
N LEU A 747 5.37 -26.24 -48.86
CA LEU A 747 5.61 -26.30 -47.41
C LEU A 747 5.36 -24.96 -46.66
N ASP A 748 4.97 -23.89 -47.36
CA ASP A 748 5.03 -22.50 -46.87
C ASP A 748 3.77 -22.06 -46.08
N TYR A 749 3.34 -22.82 -45.08
CA TYR A 749 2.20 -22.40 -44.25
C TYR A 749 2.57 -22.06 -42.80
N ILE A 750 3.62 -22.68 -42.26
CA ILE A 750 4.33 -22.33 -41.01
C ILE A 750 5.79 -22.72 -41.23
N THR A 751 6.66 -21.75 -41.50
CA THR A 751 8.08 -22.02 -41.85
C THR A 751 8.98 -22.12 -40.62
N SER A 752 8.53 -21.59 -39.48
CA SER A 752 9.30 -21.54 -38.24
C SER A 752 8.39 -21.72 -37.02
N GLU A 753 8.94 -22.22 -35.90
CA GLU A 753 8.17 -22.53 -34.68
C GLU A 753 7.52 -21.27 -34.08
N ASP A 754 8.13 -20.10 -34.21
CA ASP A 754 7.58 -18.81 -33.74
C ASP A 754 6.25 -18.43 -34.43
N GLN A 755 5.97 -19.00 -35.61
CA GLN A 755 4.74 -18.75 -36.36
C GLN A 755 3.58 -19.65 -35.92
N LEU A 756 3.77 -20.57 -34.98
CA LEU A 756 2.77 -21.55 -34.55
C LEU A 756 1.36 -20.97 -34.24
N PRO A 757 1.20 -19.79 -33.61
CA PRO A 757 -0.12 -19.17 -33.41
C PRO A 757 -0.87 -18.79 -34.71
N HIS A 758 -0.18 -18.65 -35.85
CA HIS A 758 -0.80 -18.38 -37.15
C HIS A 758 -1.64 -19.57 -37.65
N LEU A 759 -1.41 -20.77 -37.11
CA LEU A 759 -2.26 -21.94 -37.35
C LEU A 759 -3.74 -21.64 -37.10
N VAL A 760 -4.05 -20.85 -36.07
CA VAL A 760 -5.43 -20.47 -35.76
C VAL A 760 -6.01 -19.59 -36.88
N GLY A 761 -5.25 -18.62 -37.38
CA GLY A 761 -5.67 -17.77 -38.49
C GLY A 761 -5.90 -18.57 -39.77
N LEU A 762 -5.06 -19.57 -40.05
CA LEU A 762 -5.23 -20.51 -41.17
C LEU A 762 -6.52 -21.31 -41.05
N VAL A 763 -6.81 -21.86 -39.87
CA VAL A 763 -8.04 -22.62 -39.60
C VAL A 763 -9.27 -21.74 -39.77
N LEU A 764 -9.26 -20.52 -39.23
CA LEU A 764 -10.37 -19.57 -39.37
C LEU A 764 -10.58 -19.12 -40.81
N ARG A 765 -9.49 -18.81 -41.54
CA ARG A 765 -9.53 -18.47 -42.97
C ARG A 765 -10.14 -19.59 -43.81
N ALA A 766 -9.74 -20.83 -43.53
CA ALA A 766 -10.27 -22.00 -44.23
C ALA A 766 -11.76 -22.20 -43.92
N ALA A 767 -12.16 -22.06 -42.65
CA ALA A 767 -13.55 -22.16 -42.25
C ALA A 767 -14.43 -21.01 -42.80
N ALA A 768 -13.85 -19.85 -43.09
CA ALA A 768 -14.51 -18.74 -43.79
C ALA A 768 -14.61 -18.94 -45.32
N GLY A 769 -14.14 -20.07 -45.87
CA GLY A 769 -14.18 -20.35 -47.31
C GLY A 769 -13.21 -19.52 -48.15
N ARG A 770 -12.25 -18.83 -47.50
CA ARG A 770 -11.24 -17.98 -48.14
C ARG A 770 -9.92 -18.73 -48.41
N ALA A 771 -9.92 -20.06 -48.24
CA ALA A 771 -8.81 -20.93 -48.60
C ALA A 771 -9.06 -21.54 -49.99
N PRO A 772 -8.26 -21.19 -51.04
CA PRO A 772 -8.56 -21.53 -52.44
C PRO A 772 -8.67 -23.03 -52.76
N ARG A 773 -8.25 -23.92 -51.85
CA ARG A 773 -8.09 -25.36 -52.09
C ARG A 773 -8.70 -26.25 -50.99
N LEU A 774 -9.41 -25.67 -50.03
CA LEU A 774 -10.14 -26.38 -48.98
C LEU A 774 -11.62 -26.01 -49.07
N SER A 775 -12.50 -27.01 -49.25
CA SER A 775 -13.95 -26.75 -49.22
C SER A 775 -14.39 -26.35 -47.80
N VAL A 776 -15.34 -25.42 -47.71
CA VAL A 776 -15.93 -24.96 -46.44
C VAL A 776 -16.37 -26.17 -45.59
N GLU A 777 -16.98 -27.17 -46.20
CA GLU A 777 -17.42 -28.39 -45.53
C GLU A 777 -16.28 -29.22 -44.93
N ARG A 778 -15.15 -29.38 -45.64
CA ARG A 778 -13.96 -30.06 -45.11
C ARG A 778 -13.32 -29.26 -43.98
N SER A 779 -13.31 -27.93 -44.06
CA SER A 779 -12.79 -27.04 -43.02
C SER A 779 -13.65 -27.02 -41.75
N LEU A 780 -14.98 -27.07 -41.90
CA LEU A 780 -15.90 -27.17 -40.77
C LEU A 780 -15.83 -28.56 -40.10
N ARG A 781 -15.61 -29.64 -40.88
CA ARG A 781 -15.31 -30.99 -40.34
C ARG A 781 -13.95 -31.04 -39.63
N LEU A 782 -12.99 -30.19 -40.01
CA LEU A 782 -11.69 -30.04 -39.35
C LEU A 782 -11.87 -29.48 -37.93
N LEU A 783 -12.71 -28.44 -37.78
CA LEU A 783 -13.16 -27.90 -36.50
C LEU A 783 -13.93 -28.94 -35.67
N ASP A 784 -14.74 -29.79 -36.30
CA ASP A 784 -15.44 -30.90 -35.61
C ASP A 784 -14.52 -32.08 -35.22
N LYS A 785 -13.40 -32.29 -35.92
CA LYS A 785 -12.36 -33.26 -35.54
C LYS A 785 -11.45 -32.72 -34.43
N LEU A 786 -11.12 -31.43 -34.47
CA LEU A 786 -10.48 -30.68 -33.38
C LEU A 786 -11.22 -30.87 -32.06
N LEU A 787 -12.54 -30.78 -32.14
CA LEU A 787 -13.47 -30.95 -31.04
C LEU A 787 -13.35 -32.32 -30.35
N LYS A 788 -13.36 -33.41 -31.12
CA LYS A 788 -13.24 -34.78 -30.59
C LYS A 788 -11.83 -35.08 -30.05
N ALA A 789 -10.79 -34.54 -30.67
CA ALA A 789 -9.42 -34.73 -30.22
C ALA A 789 -9.13 -33.96 -28.92
N LYS A 790 -9.68 -32.75 -28.76
CA LYS A 790 -9.52 -31.93 -27.55
C LYS A 790 -10.27 -32.52 -26.36
N SER A 791 -11.47 -33.07 -26.55
CA SER A 791 -12.22 -33.75 -25.48
C SER A 791 -11.53 -35.04 -25.02
N TYR A 792 -10.96 -35.82 -25.95
CA TYR A 792 -10.27 -37.09 -25.64
C TYR A 792 -8.94 -36.88 -24.90
N THR A 793 -8.12 -35.91 -25.34
CA THR A 793 -6.86 -35.58 -24.66
C THR A 793 -7.11 -34.99 -23.26
N ARG A 794 -8.18 -34.21 -23.10
CA ARG A 794 -8.58 -33.63 -21.80
C ARG A 794 -9.14 -34.67 -20.83
N GLN A 795 -9.93 -35.64 -21.28
CA GLN A 795 -10.36 -36.78 -20.46
C GLN A 795 -9.17 -37.62 -19.97
N LYS A 796 -8.17 -37.87 -20.83
CA LYS A 796 -6.95 -38.59 -20.43
C LYS A 796 -6.07 -37.85 -19.42
N ILE A 797 -6.07 -36.51 -19.44
CA ILE A 797 -5.34 -35.69 -18.46
C ILE A 797 -6.07 -35.71 -17.11
N GLN A 798 -7.40 -35.67 -17.11
CA GLN A 798 -8.21 -35.72 -15.89
C GLN A 798 -8.15 -37.09 -15.19
N GLN A 799 -8.13 -38.20 -15.95
CA GLN A 799 -7.88 -39.56 -15.44
C GLN A 799 -6.46 -39.78 -14.89
N ARG A 800 -5.51 -38.88 -15.17
CA ARG A 800 -4.14 -38.93 -14.63
C ARG A 800 -3.94 -37.99 -13.43
N GLN A 801 -4.91 -37.13 -13.14
CA GLN A 801 -4.89 -36.17 -12.05
C GLN A 801 -5.83 -36.55 -10.90
N GLN A 802 -6.82 -37.41 -11.16
CA GLN A 802 -7.41 -38.31 -10.17
C GLN A 802 -6.47 -39.48 -9.91
#